data_AF-A0A1A2EEB8-F1
#
_entry.id   AF-A0A1A2EEB8-F1
#
_cell.length_a   1.000
_cell.length_b   1.000
_cell.length_c   1.000
_cell.angle_alpha   90.00
_cell.angle_beta   90.00
_cell.angle_gamma   90.00
#
_symmetry.space_group_name_H-M   'P 1'
#
loop_
_entity.id
_entity.type
_entity.pdbx_description
1 polymer ?
#
loop_
_entity_poly.entity_id
_entity_poly.type
_entity_poly.pdbx_seq_one_letter_code
_entity_poly.pdbx_strand_id
1 'polypeptide(L)'
;MKGGGVGPDDIRAQVAELLGVPAGALDSDADLVGQGLDSIRMMSLAGQWRRRGLDVDFATLAAEPTVAAWAALVSGASSAAQPTPGPEPGDETAPFPLAPMQHAMWVGRDDDVALGGVAGHLYVEFDGPGLDPELLSAAADALAARHPMLRVEFLPDGTQQIRPDAGLPVAVQDLRGRGADDVSAGLAATREAKSHQQLEGAVFELTVSLLPDGTARLHVDLDMQAADAMSYRTLMADLAAAYRGATLPQLDYTYRQYRHAVADRAPDENHRQWWTQRIPDLPDPPKLPPPAGAPADPRRSTRRWHWLDPATRDALFGHARTRGVTPAMTLAASFSHTLACWSDGPRFLLNVPLFGRDPLHDDVDRLVGDFTSSLLLDVDLGSAATGAQRAHAVQDAMRTAAAHADYPGLAVLRDLGRHRGTQVLAPVVFTSALGLGELFAPEVTQTFGTPVWIISQGPQVLLDAQVTEFDGGVLVNWDVRDEMFPPGVIDAMFAHHIADLTRLAAGDGWDEPAPAALPAAQARVRAVVNAGMSEPSREALQDGFFRRASLAPDAPAVLHGSGGLSYGALRDQALAVTYTLRERGVRPGDTVALLGPKGTEQIPALLGILAAGAVYLPIAADQPRERVDRILDLGGASVAVVTGESIPALPIPAVSVREAIAQSGAADPVTTDPGALAYVVFTSGSTGEPKGVELTHDAAMNTVETLSARFGFGPDDRSLALLTLDADMSVLDVFAMLRAGGAIVMVDEADRRSPEIWARLVRQHGVSVLNLMPGALEMLVSVGGELPSVRAVLTGGDWVSPELARRFAALAPGVRFAGLGGATETAIHATICEVDGEPPADWASVPYGTPLPNIACRVVGADGTDRPDWVAGELWVAGRGIASGYRGRPDLTAEKFVEHDGRTWYRTGDLARYRPGGILEFVGRADHRVKISGYRIELGEVEAALRRLPGVAEAVAVALSEAGREVLAAAVRADDPALTVTGLRSGLAEALPEHMIPRQLVLVPAIPYTVSGKIDRRAVTAELAAGVAASDGYREPATPLQRALAAIIAEVLGADRVGADDDFFALGGDSVLATAAVARIRAWLDAPGAVVADIFATRTVAGLASRLAAAEADPGRLDAVAEVYLEVAQLDSAAVAEALAEVD
;
A
#
# COMPACT_ATOMS: atom_id res chain seq x y z
N MET A 1 9.35 -62.34 -3.57
CA MET A 1 9.45 -62.83 -2.18
C MET A 1 8.27 -62.27 -1.40
N LYS A 2 7.40 -63.13 -0.84
CA LYS A 2 6.25 -62.73 -0.02
C LYS A 2 6.60 -62.92 1.46
N GLY A 3 6.36 -61.90 2.29
CA GLY A 3 6.22 -62.06 3.75
C GLY A 3 7.46 -61.85 4.63
N GLY A 4 8.25 -60.80 4.42
CA GLY A 4 9.11 -60.26 5.49
C GLY A 4 8.33 -59.18 6.22
N GLY A 5 8.00 -59.37 7.50
CA GLY A 5 7.42 -58.29 8.32
C GLY A 5 8.42 -57.15 8.46
N VAL A 6 7.98 -55.92 8.21
CA VAL A 6 8.78 -54.70 8.41
C VAL A 6 8.86 -54.45 9.92
N GLY A 7 9.89 -55.02 10.57
CA GLY A 7 10.15 -54.84 12.00
C GLY A 7 10.94 -53.55 12.30
N PRO A 8 11.11 -53.18 13.57
CA PRO A 8 11.85 -51.97 13.97
C PRO A 8 13.26 -51.90 13.38
N ASP A 9 13.97 -53.02 13.27
CA ASP A 9 15.32 -53.09 12.69
C ASP A 9 15.34 -52.86 11.17
N ASP A 10 14.28 -53.26 10.46
CA ASP A 10 14.12 -53.04 9.01
C ASP A 10 13.77 -51.57 8.72
N ILE A 11 12.88 -50.97 9.52
CA ILE A 11 12.60 -49.54 9.46
C ILE A 11 13.86 -48.74 9.75
N ARG A 12 14.61 -49.11 10.81
CA ARG A 12 15.86 -48.45 11.16
C ARG A 12 16.89 -48.58 10.04
N ALA A 13 17.01 -49.73 9.39
CA ALA A 13 17.91 -49.92 8.26
C ALA A 13 17.52 -49.07 7.04
N GLN A 14 16.23 -49.01 6.69
CA GLN A 14 15.73 -48.21 5.56
C GLN A 14 15.91 -46.70 5.80
N VAL A 15 15.64 -46.23 7.03
CA VAL A 15 15.89 -44.84 7.40
C VAL A 15 17.39 -44.54 7.40
N ALA A 16 18.22 -45.43 7.91
CA ALA A 16 19.68 -45.28 7.88
C ALA A 16 20.24 -45.20 6.45
N GLU A 17 19.69 -46.01 5.54
CA GLU A 17 20.00 -45.97 4.11
C GLU A 17 19.61 -44.63 3.48
N LEU A 18 18.39 -44.14 3.74
CA LEU A 18 17.92 -42.84 3.27
C LEU A 18 18.77 -41.66 3.79
N LEU A 19 19.32 -41.82 4.99
CA LEU A 19 20.14 -40.81 5.65
C LEU A 19 21.63 -40.95 5.31
N GLY A 20 22.07 -42.04 4.67
CA GLY A 20 23.46 -42.32 4.40
C GLY A 20 24.30 -42.56 5.67
N VAL A 21 23.68 -43.06 6.75
CA VAL A 21 24.34 -43.32 8.05
C VAL A 21 24.27 -44.80 8.43
N PRO A 22 25.14 -45.32 9.33
CA PRO A 22 25.01 -46.68 9.83
C PRO A 22 23.72 -46.87 10.65
N ALA A 23 23.02 -47.99 10.50
CA ALA A 23 21.77 -48.27 11.23
C ALA A 23 21.89 -48.20 12.76
N GLY A 24 23.07 -48.54 13.30
CA GLY A 24 23.35 -48.42 14.74
C GLY A 24 23.48 -46.99 15.26
N ALA A 25 23.58 -45.99 14.37
CA ALA A 25 23.64 -44.58 14.74
C ALA A 25 22.25 -43.97 14.99
N LEU A 26 21.17 -44.67 14.61
CA LEU A 26 19.81 -44.20 14.81
C LEU A 26 19.25 -44.68 16.16
N ASP A 27 18.80 -43.73 16.97
CA ASP A 27 18.02 -44.00 18.18
C ASP A 27 16.55 -44.21 17.77
N SER A 28 15.93 -45.27 18.29
CA SER A 28 14.57 -45.68 17.91
C SER A 28 13.46 -44.90 18.58
N ASP A 29 13.76 -44.29 19.73
CA ASP A 29 12.80 -43.47 20.48
C ASP A 29 13.00 -41.98 20.21
N ALA A 30 14.09 -41.60 19.53
CA ALA A 30 14.36 -40.23 19.15
C ALA A 30 13.65 -39.85 17.84
N ASP A 31 13.27 -38.58 17.75
CA ASP A 31 12.70 -37.97 16.55
C ASP A 31 13.67 -38.10 15.37
N LEU A 32 13.24 -38.81 14.33
CA LEU A 32 13.98 -39.06 13.10
C LEU A 32 14.23 -37.77 12.32
N VAL A 33 13.38 -36.74 12.45
CA VAL A 33 13.61 -35.42 11.86
C VAL A 33 14.86 -34.78 12.48
N GLY A 34 14.99 -34.86 13.81
CA GLY A 34 16.19 -34.45 14.53
C GLY A 34 17.45 -35.25 14.14
N GLN A 35 17.27 -36.44 13.57
CA GLN A 35 18.35 -37.30 13.06
C GLN A 35 18.63 -37.10 11.57
N GLY A 36 17.99 -36.12 10.92
CA GLY A 36 18.25 -35.71 9.55
C GLY A 36 17.23 -36.21 8.51
N LEU A 37 16.11 -36.79 8.96
CA LEU A 37 15.04 -37.23 8.07
C LEU A 37 14.14 -36.07 7.67
N ASP A 38 14.18 -35.69 6.40
CA ASP A 38 13.35 -34.62 5.86
C ASP A 38 12.00 -35.13 5.31
N SER A 39 11.10 -34.19 5.05
CA SER A 39 9.76 -34.48 4.54
C SER A 39 9.77 -35.18 3.19
N ILE A 40 10.76 -34.92 2.32
CA ILE A 40 10.86 -35.54 0.99
C ILE A 40 11.23 -37.01 1.12
N ARG A 41 12.21 -37.32 1.96
CA ARG A 41 12.61 -38.69 2.30
C ARG A 41 11.49 -39.45 3.02
N MET A 42 10.73 -38.79 3.90
CA MET A 42 9.53 -39.38 4.50
C MET A 42 8.45 -39.70 3.48
N MET A 43 8.15 -38.78 2.56
CA MET A 43 7.20 -39.01 1.46
C MET A 43 7.67 -40.17 0.57
N SER A 44 8.96 -40.24 0.25
CA SER A 44 9.56 -41.36 -0.50
C SER A 44 9.43 -42.69 0.24
N LEU A 45 9.69 -42.72 1.55
CA LEU A 45 9.55 -43.91 2.38
C LEU A 45 8.09 -44.36 2.49
N ALA A 46 7.14 -43.44 2.69
CA ALA A 46 5.71 -43.75 2.66
C ALA A 46 5.32 -44.36 1.30
N GLY A 47 5.80 -43.79 0.19
CA GLY A 47 5.62 -44.33 -1.15
C GLY A 47 6.19 -45.75 -1.31
N GLN A 48 7.40 -46.01 -0.79
CA GLN A 48 8.02 -47.34 -0.79
C GLN A 48 7.21 -48.37 -0.01
N TRP A 49 6.68 -47.98 1.15
CA TRP A 49 5.85 -48.87 1.97
C TRP A 49 4.50 -49.15 1.31
N ARG A 50 3.87 -48.15 0.69
CA ARG A 50 2.68 -48.35 -0.15
C ARG A 50 2.94 -49.30 -1.32
N ARG A 51 4.09 -49.24 -1.99
CA ARG A 51 4.48 -50.24 -3.03
C ARG A 51 4.48 -51.67 -2.51
N ARG A 52 4.84 -51.85 -1.23
CA ARG A 52 4.86 -53.15 -0.55
C ARG A 52 3.47 -53.55 0.00
N GLY A 53 2.44 -52.74 -0.24
CA GLY A 53 1.06 -52.98 0.18
C GLY A 53 0.75 -52.47 1.59
N LEU A 54 1.58 -51.62 2.19
CA LEU A 54 1.32 -51.03 3.51
C LEU A 54 0.52 -49.73 3.36
N ASP A 55 -0.61 -49.64 4.04
CA ASP A 55 -1.45 -48.43 4.05
C ASP A 55 -0.90 -47.40 5.05
N VAL A 56 0.10 -46.64 4.61
CA VAL A 56 0.78 -45.60 5.39
C VAL A 56 1.00 -44.38 4.51
N ASP A 57 0.67 -43.19 5.02
CA ASP A 57 0.85 -41.92 4.33
C ASP A 57 1.87 -41.02 5.03
N PHE A 58 2.32 -39.99 4.32
CA PHE A 58 3.26 -39.02 4.89
C PHE A 58 2.71 -38.38 6.16
N ALA A 59 1.41 -38.05 6.19
CA ALA A 59 0.77 -37.41 7.34
C ALA A 59 0.92 -38.26 8.62
N THR A 60 0.70 -39.56 8.48
CA THR A 60 0.80 -40.56 9.55
C THR A 60 2.24 -40.74 10.01
N LEU A 61 3.20 -40.77 9.08
CA LEU A 61 4.62 -40.85 9.41
C LEU A 61 5.13 -39.57 10.10
N ALA A 62 4.69 -38.40 9.63
CA ALA A 62 5.10 -37.11 10.15
C ALA A 62 4.47 -36.76 11.50
N ALA A 63 3.37 -37.44 11.89
CA ALA A 63 2.72 -37.23 13.18
C ALA A 63 3.61 -37.68 14.36
N GLU A 64 4.24 -38.86 14.24
CA GLU A 64 5.19 -39.39 15.22
C GLU A 64 6.38 -40.00 14.48
N PRO A 65 7.39 -39.18 14.10
CA PRO A 65 8.54 -39.62 13.30
C PRO A 65 9.56 -40.39 14.13
N THR A 66 9.18 -41.49 14.77
CA THR A 66 10.10 -42.38 15.50
C THR A 66 10.05 -43.78 14.93
N VAL A 67 11.17 -44.52 15.01
CA VAL A 67 11.21 -45.92 14.57
C VAL A 67 10.19 -46.75 15.36
N ALA A 68 10.01 -46.47 16.64
CA ALA A 68 9.03 -47.15 17.49
C ALA A 68 7.58 -46.92 17.04
N ALA A 69 7.19 -45.65 16.80
CA ALA A 69 5.85 -45.31 16.33
C ALA A 69 5.56 -45.88 14.93
N TRP A 70 6.54 -45.80 14.03
CA TRP A 70 6.41 -46.35 12.68
C TRP A 70 6.33 -47.88 12.69
N ALA A 71 7.07 -48.55 13.57
CA ALA A 71 6.95 -50.00 13.73
C ALA A 71 5.56 -50.41 14.22
N ALA A 72 4.95 -49.64 15.13
CA ALA A 72 3.58 -49.87 15.58
C ALA A 72 2.55 -49.63 14.45
N LEU A 73 2.73 -48.56 13.67
CA LEU A 73 1.90 -48.23 12.51
C LEU A 73 1.95 -49.33 11.44
N VAL A 74 3.14 -49.75 11.04
CA VAL A 74 3.35 -50.76 10.00
C VAL A 74 2.91 -52.15 10.46
N SER A 75 3.00 -52.45 11.76
CA SER A 75 2.47 -53.70 12.35
C SER A 75 0.94 -53.74 12.39
N GLY A 76 0.28 -52.57 12.43
CA GLY A 76 -1.18 -52.42 12.44
C GLY A 76 -1.81 -52.15 11.06
N ALA A 77 -1.02 -51.81 10.06
CA ALA A 77 -1.50 -51.45 8.72
C ALA A 77 -2.09 -52.66 7.97
N SER A 78 -3.30 -52.48 7.45
CA SER A 78 -3.94 -53.45 6.54
C SER A 78 -3.26 -53.43 5.17
N SER A 79 -3.25 -54.57 4.47
CA SER A 79 -2.77 -54.68 3.09
C SER A 79 -3.60 -53.77 2.18
N ALA A 80 -3.04 -52.64 1.74
CA ALA A 80 -3.60 -51.87 0.63
C ALA A 80 -3.60 -52.76 -0.63
N ALA A 81 -4.67 -52.71 -1.42
CA ALA A 81 -4.70 -53.40 -2.71
C ALA A 81 -3.61 -52.82 -3.60
N GLN A 82 -2.72 -53.65 -4.15
CA GLN A 82 -1.72 -53.19 -5.12
C GLN A 82 -2.45 -52.50 -6.28
N PRO A 83 -2.06 -51.29 -6.68
CA PRO A 83 -2.65 -50.65 -7.84
C PRO A 83 -2.41 -51.56 -9.05
N THR A 84 -3.50 -52.06 -9.62
CA THR A 84 -3.47 -52.79 -10.89
C THR A 84 -2.93 -51.83 -11.96
N PRO A 85 -2.01 -52.27 -12.84
CA PRO A 85 -1.65 -51.48 -14.02
C PRO A 85 -2.93 -51.02 -14.71
N GLY A 86 -3.03 -49.72 -14.99
CA GLY A 86 -4.13 -49.19 -15.80
C GLY A 86 -4.24 -49.94 -17.14
N PRO A 87 -5.41 -49.91 -17.80
CA PRO A 87 -5.62 -50.67 -19.03
C PRO A 87 -4.52 -50.39 -20.07
N GLU A 88 -4.10 -51.43 -20.82
CA GLU A 88 -3.27 -51.24 -22.00
C GLU A 88 -3.97 -50.24 -22.93
N PRO A 89 -3.33 -49.12 -23.31
CA PRO A 89 -3.97 -48.20 -24.22
C PRO A 89 -3.98 -48.78 -25.63
N GLY A 90 -5.04 -48.49 -26.39
CA GLY A 90 -4.97 -48.44 -27.85
C GLY A 90 -3.98 -47.36 -28.33
N ASP A 91 -3.93 -47.11 -29.64
CA ASP A 91 -3.05 -46.15 -30.35
C ASP A 91 -2.26 -45.16 -29.45
N GLU A 92 -0.94 -45.37 -29.34
CA GLU A 92 -0.03 -44.56 -28.52
C GLU A 92 0.02 -43.08 -28.93
N THR A 93 -0.46 -42.76 -30.14
CA THR A 93 -0.53 -41.39 -30.66
C THR A 93 -1.83 -40.67 -30.28
N ALA A 94 -2.80 -41.35 -29.66
CA ALA A 94 -4.08 -40.75 -29.31
C ALA A 94 -3.94 -39.68 -28.20
N PRO A 95 -4.61 -38.51 -28.34
CA PRO A 95 -4.63 -37.44 -27.35
C PRO A 95 -5.01 -37.91 -25.94
N PHE A 96 -4.44 -37.26 -24.93
CA PHE A 96 -4.66 -37.51 -23.50
C PHE A 96 -4.65 -36.19 -22.72
N PRO A 97 -5.26 -36.11 -21.53
CA PRO A 97 -5.44 -34.84 -20.82
C PRO A 97 -4.13 -34.27 -20.28
N LEU A 98 -4.05 -32.94 -20.17
CA LEU A 98 -2.99 -32.24 -19.43
C LEU A 98 -3.05 -32.60 -17.93
N ALA A 99 -1.90 -32.58 -17.27
CA ALA A 99 -1.88 -32.45 -15.81
C ALA A 99 -2.35 -31.03 -15.40
N PRO A 100 -2.88 -30.84 -14.19
CA PRO A 100 -3.35 -29.52 -13.74
C PRO A 100 -2.29 -28.42 -13.86
N MET A 101 -1.01 -28.73 -13.55
CA MET A 101 0.08 -27.78 -13.68
C MET A 101 0.45 -27.51 -15.16
N GLN A 102 0.51 -28.55 -15.99
CA GLN A 102 0.61 -28.39 -17.45
C GLN A 102 -0.49 -27.48 -18.02
N HIS A 103 -1.73 -27.63 -17.56
CA HIS A 103 -2.84 -26.76 -17.97
C HIS A 103 -2.64 -25.31 -17.50
N ALA A 104 -2.17 -25.09 -16.27
CA ALA A 104 -1.84 -23.74 -15.80
C ALA A 104 -0.72 -23.09 -16.62
N MET A 105 0.32 -23.85 -16.96
CA MET A 105 1.41 -23.38 -17.83
C MET A 105 0.95 -23.09 -19.25
N TRP A 106 0.06 -23.94 -19.80
CA TRP A 106 -0.53 -23.76 -21.13
C TRP A 106 -1.35 -22.48 -21.22
N VAL A 107 -2.25 -22.24 -20.24
CA VAL A 107 -3.05 -21.00 -20.17
C VAL A 107 -2.15 -19.78 -19.97
N GLY A 108 -1.11 -19.90 -19.13
CA GLY A 108 -0.24 -18.78 -18.79
C GLY A 108 0.68 -18.29 -19.91
N ARG A 109 0.73 -18.99 -21.05
CA ARG A 109 1.42 -18.49 -22.26
C ARG A 109 0.68 -17.32 -22.93
N ASP A 110 -0.61 -17.19 -22.67
CA ASP A 110 -1.44 -16.12 -23.21
C ASP A 110 -1.12 -14.77 -22.55
N ASP A 111 -1.00 -13.71 -23.34
CA ASP A 111 -0.74 -12.34 -22.87
C ASP A 111 -1.96 -11.74 -22.14
N ASP A 112 -3.18 -12.25 -22.39
CA ASP A 112 -4.42 -11.77 -21.75
C ASP A 112 -4.56 -12.25 -20.30
N VAL A 113 -3.67 -13.13 -19.84
CA VAL A 113 -3.66 -13.65 -18.47
C VAL A 113 -2.80 -12.76 -17.57
N ALA A 114 -3.26 -12.47 -16.36
CA ALA A 114 -2.47 -11.74 -15.37
C ALA A 114 -1.14 -12.47 -15.11
N LEU A 115 -0.01 -11.76 -15.31
CA LEU A 115 1.35 -12.32 -15.28
C LEU A 115 1.58 -13.46 -16.29
N GLY A 116 0.79 -13.49 -17.36
CA GLY A 116 0.91 -14.39 -18.51
C GLY A 116 2.00 -13.96 -19.50
N GLY A 117 1.90 -14.43 -20.74
CA GLY A 117 2.87 -14.14 -21.80
C GLY A 117 4.24 -14.80 -21.61
N VAL A 118 4.34 -15.79 -20.73
CA VAL A 118 5.61 -16.47 -20.38
C VAL A 118 5.40 -17.98 -20.42
N ALA A 119 6.28 -18.71 -21.10
CA ALA A 119 6.29 -20.17 -21.04
C ALA A 119 7.03 -20.67 -19.80
N GLY A 120 6.63 -21.84 -19.27
CA GLY A 120 7.47 -22.57 -18.32
C GLY A 120 8.74 -23.02 -19.03
N HIS A 121 9.88 -22.42 -18.73
CA HIS A 121 11.10 -22.63 -19.51
C HIS A 121 12.34 -22.66 -18.61
N LEU A 122 13.26 -23.56 -18.92
CA LEU A 122 14.55 -23.73 -18.28
C LEU A 122 15.65 -23.65 -19.34
N TYR A 123 16.66 -22.84 -19.09
CA TYR A 123 17.83 -22.70 -19.95
C TYR A 123 19.13 -22.86 -19.16
N VAL A 124 20.06 -23.67 -19.68
CA VAL A 124 21.34 -23.98 -19.03
C VAL A 124 22.49 -23.94 -20.05
N GLU A 125 23.65 -23.42 -19.62
CA GLU A 125 24.89 -23.43 -20.40
C GLU A 125 26.00 -24.22 -19.69
N PHE A 126 26.74 -25.03 -20.45
CA PHE A 126 27.93 -25.74 -19.99
C PHE A 126 29.15 -25.36 -20.83
N ASP A 127 30.25 -25.01 -20.17
CA ASP A 127 31.57 -24.86 -20.79
C ASP A 127 32.40 -26.12 -20.60
N GLY A 128 32.78 -26.76 -21.70
CA GLY A 128 33.36 -28.09 -21.66
C GLY A 128 34.32 -28.42 -22.80
N PRO A 129 34.72 -29.70 -22.91
CA PRO A 129 35.57 -30.15 -24.00
C PRO A 129 34.88 -29.95 -25.36
N GLY A 130 35.65 -30.05 -26.45
CA GLY A 130 35.07 -30.05 -27.79
C GLY A 130 34.02 -31.15 -27.94
N LEU A 131 32.81 -30.77 -28.35
CA LEU A 131 31.69 -31.68 -28.59
C LEU A 131 31.56 -31.98 -30.08
N ASP A 132 31.29 -33.24 -30.41
CA ASP A 132 30.98 -33.69 -31.75
C ASP A 132 29.48 -33.51 -32.02
N PRO A 133 29.07 -32.62 -32.95
CA PRO A 133 27.66 -32.39 -33.23
C PRO A 133 26.91 -33.60 -33.76
N GLU A 134 27.56 -34.52 -34.48
CA GLU A 134 26.91 -35.71 -35.03
C GLU A 134 26.60 -36.71 -33.91
N LEU A 135 27.53 -36.90 -32.98
CA LEU A 135 27.29 -37.72 -31.78
C LEU A 135 26.22 -37.11 -30.87
N LEU A 136 26.21 -35.77 -30.75
CA LEU A 136 25.19 -35.06 -29.98
C LEU A 136 23.80 -35.23 -30.60
N SER A 137 23.69 -35.13 -31.92
CA SER A 137 22.43 -35.40 -32.64
C SER A 137 21.96 -36.84 -32.45
N ALA A 138 22.86 -37.83 -32.59
CA ALA A 138 22.51 -39.23 -32.38
C ALA A 138 22.08 -39.51 -30.92
N ALA A 139 22.72 -38.86 -29.94
CA ALA A 139 22.33 -38.95 -28.54
C ALA A 139 20.96 -38.31 -28.28
N ALA A 140 20.65 -37.18 -28.92
CA ALA A 140 19.36 -36.53 -28.84
C ALA A 140 18.24 -37.41 -29.45
N ASP A 141 18.49 -38.06 -30.59
CA ASP A 141 17.54 -39.00 -31.20
C ASP A 141 17.28 -40.23 -30.29
N ALA A 142 18.33 -40.76 -29.66
CA ALA A 142 18.19 -41.85 -28.69
C ALA A 142 17.36 -41.42 -27.47
N LEU A 143 17.50 -40.17 -27.03
CA LEU A 143 16.73 -39.59 -25.94
C LEU A 143 15.24 -39.47 -26.31
N ALA A 144 14.94 -38.95 -27.52
CA ALA A 144 13.58 -38.81 -28.05
C ALA A 144 12.87 -40.16 -28.24
N ALA A 145 13.63 -41.18 -28.63
CA ALA A 145 13.13 -42.55 -28.76
C ALA A 145 12.75 -43.16 -27.40
N ARG A 146 13.59 -42.94 -26.38
CA ARG A 146 13.35 -43.45 -25.02
C ARG A 146 12.24 -42.71 -24.27
N HIS A 147 12.16 -41.39 -24.44
CA HIS A 147 11.26 -40.53 -23.66
C HIS A 147 10.19 -39.90 -24.56
N PRO A 148 8.99 -40.51 -24.65
CA PRO A 148 7.91 -40.02 -25.52
C PRO A 148 7.54 -38.55 -25.31
N MET A 149 7.62 -38.05 -24.07
CA MET A 149 7.28 -36.66 -23.73
C MET A 149 8.17 -35.61 -24.41
N LEU A 150 9.35 -35.99 -24.92
CA LEU A 150 10.18 -35.09 -25.74
C LEU A 150 9.61 -34.84 -27.15
N ARG A 151 8.62 -35.65 -27.54
CA ARG A 151 7.88 -35.56 -28.81
C ARG A 151 6.43 -35.14 -28.59
N VAL A 152 6.13 -34.57 -27.42
CA VAL A 152 4.77 -34.13 -27.07
C VAL A 152 4.38 -32.90 -27.88
N GLU A 153 3.12 -32.86 -28.28
CA GLU A 153 2.45 -31.68 -28.80
C GLU A 153 1.30 -31.31 -27.86
N PHE A 154 1.26 -30.04 -27.43
CA PHE A 154 0.17 -29.48 -26.67
C PHE A 154 -0.88 -28.90 -27.62
N LEU A 155 -2.12 -29.38 -27.52
CA LEU A 155 -3.20 -29.09 -28.46
C LEU A 155 -4.04 -27.88 -28.01
N PRO A 156 -4.65 -27.13 -28.94
CA PRO A 156 -5.48 -25.96 -28.62
C PRO A 156 -6.71 -26.25 -27.76
N ASP A 157 -7.14 -27.50 -27.66
CA ASP A 157 -8.29 -27.93 -26.86
C ASP A 157 -7.93 -28.27 -25.40
N GLY A 158 -6.68 -28.02 -24.98
CA GLY A 158 -6.22 -28.32 -23.63
C GLY A 158 -5.88 -29.81 -23.40
N THR A 159 -5.58 -30.55 -24.48
CA THR A 159 -5.04 -31.91 -24.42
C THR A 159 -3.59 -31.98 -24.93
N GLN A 160 -2.96 -33.15 -24.86
CA GLN A 160 -1.61 -33.41 -25.36
C GLN A 160 -1.55 -34.74 -26.11
N GLN A 161 -0.66 -34.84 -27.10
CA GLN A 161 -0.44 -36.08 -27.87
C GLN A 161 1.05 -36.32 -28.15
N ILE A 162 1.45 -37.57 -28.33
CA ILE A 162 2.83 -37.93 -28.68
C ILE A 162 2.97 -38.08 -30.20
N ARG A 163 3.90 -37.36 -30.81
CA ARG A 163 4.17 -37.46 -32.26
C ARG A 163 5.10 -38.64 -32.58
N PRO A 164 4.80 -39.49 -33.57
CA PRO A 164 5.59 -40.70 -33.87
C PRO A 164 7.01 -40.41 -34.39
N ASP A 165 7.21 -39.38 -35.22
CA ASP A 165 8.47 -39.14 -35.95
C ASP A 165 9.09 -37.75 -35.69
N ALA A 166 9.26 -37.35 -34.43
CA ALA A 166 9.95 -36.11 -34.07
C ALA A 166 11.34 -36.40 -33.49
N GLY A 167 12.39 -36.12 -34.27
CA GLY A 167 13.75 -36.00 -33.74
C GLY A 167 13.91 -34.71 -32.93
N LEU A 168 14.95 -34.62 -32.10
CA LEU A 168 15.22 -33.41 -31.32
C LEU A 168 16.12 -32.45 -32.08
N PRO A 169 15.81 -31.13 -32.10
CA PRO A 169 16.64 -30.17 -32.80
C PRO A 169 18.00 -29.99 -32.11
N VAL A 170 19.07 -30.16 -32.89
CA VAL A 170 20.46 -29.86 -32.50
C VAL A 170 21.02 -28.83 -33.46
N ALA A 171 21.26 -27.61 -32.97
CA ALA A 171 21.88 -26.54 -33.75
C ALA A 171 23.38 -26.43 -33.48
N VAL A 172 24.15 -26.04 -34.49
CA VAL A 172 25.61 -25.85 -34.39
C VAL A 172 25.96 -24.42 -34.73
N GLN A 173 26.57 -23.71 -33.77
CA GLN A 173 27.14 -22.39 -33.97
C GLN A 173 28.66 -22.51 -34.08
N ASP A 174 29.18 -22.40 -35.30
CA ASP A 174 30.63 -22.48 -35.51
C ASP A 174 31.29 -21.11 -35.29
N LEU A 175 31.90 -20.93 -34.11
CA LEU A 175 32.68 -19.74 -33.77
C LEU A 175 34.19 -19.98 -33.91
N ARG A 176 34.60 -21.12 -34.49
CA ARG A 176 36.01 -21.39 -34.75
C ARG A 176 36.55 -20.39 -35.76
N GLY A 177 37.77 -19.90 -35.53
CA GLY A 177 38.41 -18.90 -36.38
C GLY A 177 37.87 -17.47 -36.24
N ARG A 178 36.96 -17.21 -35.28
CA ARG A 178 36.51 -15.86 -34.91
C ARG A 178 37.45 -15.24 -33.87
N GLY A 179 37.49 -13.90 -33.80
CA GLY A 179 38.21 -13.17 -32.75
C GLY A 179 37.50 -13.28 -31.39
N ALA A 180 38.21 -12.98 -30.29
CA ALA A 180 37.66 -13.10 -28.94
C ALA A 180 36.38 -12.27 -28.72
N ASP A 181 36.34 -11.04 -29.25
CA ASP A 181 35.17 -10.15 -29.14
C ASP A 181 33.96 -10.73 -29.88
N ASP A 182 34.18 -11.27 -31.09
CA ASP A 182 33.11 -11.92 -31.89
C ASP A 182 32.59 -13.19 -31.20
N VAL A 183 33.46 -13.97 -30.55
CA VAL A 183 33.06 -15.14 -29.77
C VAL A 183 32.20 -14.72 -28.59
N SER A 184 32.67 -13.74 -27.81
CA SER A 184 31.93 -13.24 -26.66
C SER A 184 30.57 -12.66 -27.05
N ALA A 185 30.51 -11.89 -28.14
CA ALA A 185 29.26 -11.34 -28.66
C ALA A 185 28.33 -12.44 -29.18
N GLY A 186 28.86 -13.45 -29.87
CA GLY A 186 28.09 -14.59 -30.37
C GLY A 186 27.46 -15.42 -29.25
N LEU A 187 28.22 -15.72 -28.19
CA LEU A 187 27.70 -16.44 -27.01
C LEU A 187 26.66 -15.62 -26.25
N ALA A 188 26.89 -14.32 -26.08
CA ALA A 188 25.94 -13.42 -25.44
C ALA A 188 24.63 -13.30 -26.25
N ALA A 189 24.71 -13.23 -27.57
CA ALA A 189 23.53 -13.22 -28.45
C ALA A 189 22.73 -14.52 -28.37
N THR A 190 23.42 -15.68 -28.33
CA THR A 190 22.77 -16.98 -28.14
C THR A 190 22.06 -17.04 -26.78
N ARG A 191 22.71 -16.58 -25.71
CA ARG A 191 22.11 -16.49 -24.38
C ARG A 191 20.88 -15.59 -24.37
N GLU A 192 20.98 -14.40 -24.95
CA GLU A 192 19.87 -13.43 -25.00
C GLU A 192 18.67 -14.00 -25.75
N ALA A 193 18.92 -14.65 -26.89
CA ALA A 193 17.85 -15.26 -27.68
C ALA A 193 17.17 -16.43 -26.96
N LYS A 194 17.92 -17.20 -26.16
CA LYS A 194 17.44 -18.46 -25.59
C LYS A 194 16.95 -18.36 -24.15
N SER A 195 17.46 -17.46 -23.31
CA SER A 195 17.17 -17.42 -21.87
C SER A 195 15.70 -17.19 -21.50
N HIS A 196 14.89 -16.67 -22.42
CA HIS A 196 13.50 -16.28 -22.18
C HIS A 196 12.54 -16.73 -23.29
N GLN A 197 12.98 -17.61 -24.19
CA GLN A 197 12.18 -18.00 -25.34
C GLN A 197 10.96 -18.83 -24.96
N GLN A 198 9.94 -18.77 -25.79
CA GLN A 198 8.84 -19.72 -25.77
C GLN A 198 9.05 -20.70 -26.94
N LEU A 199 9.25 -21.98 -26.63
CA LEU A 199 9.47 -22.98 -27.67
C LEU A 199 8.15 -23.30 -28.39
N GLU A 200 8.15 -23.20 -29.72
CA GLU A 200 7.03 -23.56 -30.59
C GLU A 200 7.34 -24.88 -31.32
N GLY A 201 6.64 -25.96 -30.95
CA GLY A 201 6.70 -27.26 -31.63
C GLY A 201 7.66 -28.27 -30.99
N ALA A 202 8.93 -27.91 -30.76
CA ALA A 202 9.85 -28.73 -29.96
C ALA A 202 9.74 -28.35 -28.48
N VAL A 203 9.95 -29.30 -27.57
CA VAL A 203 9.93 -29.06 -26.11
C VAL A 203 11.31 -29.18 -25.46
N PHE A 204 12.32 -29.58 -26.23
CA PHE A 204 13.71 -29.68 -25.80
C PHE A 204 14.62 -29.39 -26.98
N GLU A 205 15.57 -28.47 -26.82
CA GLU A 205 16.52 -28.12 -27.88
C GLU A 205 17.95 -28.11 -27.34
N LEU A 206 18.89 -28.47 -28.21
CA LEU A 206 20.32 -28.37 -27.94
C LEU A 206 20.96 -27.42 -28.94
N THR A 207 21.84 -26.55 -28.47
CA THR A 207 22.73 -25.78 -29.36
C THR A 207 24.16 -25.95 -28.88
N VAL A 208 25.08 -26.26 -29.80
CA VAL A 208 26.51 -26.36 -29.49
C VAL A 208 27.28 -25.25 -30.20
N SER A 209 27.98 -24.43 -29.42
CA SER A 209 28.87 -23.39 -29.94
C SER A 209 30.31 -23.89 -29.91
N LEU A 210 30.91 -24.09 -31.08
CA LEU A 210 32.28 -24.59 -31.24
C LEU A 210 33.28 -23.43 -31.13
N LEU A 211 34.25 -23.52 -30.21
CA LEU A 211 35.12 -22.40 -29.85
C LEU A 211 36.54 -22.50 -30.47
N PRO A 212 37.25 -21.37 -30.66
CA PRO A 212 38.57 -21.35 -31.31
C PRO A 212 39.67 -22.18 -30.63
N ASP A 213 39.57 -22.41 -29.33
CA ASP A 213 40.55 -23.19 -28.53
C ASP A 213 40.27 -24.70 -28.54
N GLY A 214 39.27 -25.15 -29.30
CA GLY A 214 38.86 -26.55 -29.38
C GLY A 214 37.91 -27.00 -28.26
N THR A 215 37.46 -26.07 -27.41
CA THR A 215 36.36 -26.30 -26.46
C THR A 215 35.00 -26.05 -27.11
N ALA A 216 33.92 -26.31 -26.37
CA ALA A 216 32.58 -25.99 -26.81
C ALA A 216 31.72 -25.48 -25.65
N ARG A 217 30.70 -24.69 -25.99
CA ARG A 217 29.59 -24.38 -25.09
C ARG A 217 28.35 -25.16 -25.51
N LEU A 218 27.79 -25.94 -24.60
CA LEU A 218 26.48 -26.58 -24.78
C LEU A 218 25.40 -25.71 -24.17
N HIS A 219 24.38 -25.41 -24.95
CA HIS A 219 23.17 -24.70 -24.57
C HIS A 219 22.02 -25.71 -24.55
N VAL A 220 21.29 -25.78 -23.44
CA VAL A 220 20.18 -26.71 -23.23
C VAL A 220 18.93 -25.91 -22.94
N ASP A 221 17.90 -26.08 -23.76
CA ASP A 221 16.58 -25.48 -23.62
C ASP A 221 15.55 -26.54 -23.31
N LEU A 222 14.71 -26.30 -22.30
CA LEU A 222 13.63 -27.19 -21.91
C LEU A 222 12.34 -26.39 -21.69
N ASP A 223 11.29 -26.78 -22.39
CA ASP A 223 9.92 -26.41 -22.06
C ASP A 223 9.45 -27.27 -20.87
N MET A 224 9.35 -26.64 -19.70
CA MET A 224 8.99 -27.31 -18.45
C MET A 224 7.54 -27.81 -18.44
N GLN A 225 6.72 -27.45 -19.44
CA GLN A 225 5.43 -28.09 -19.63
C GLN A 225 5.55 -29.57 -19.99
N ALA A 226 6.68 -29.99 -20.58
CA ALA A 226 6.94 -31.38 -20.94
C ALA A 226 7.70 -32.16 -19.86
N ALA A 227 8.37 -31.48 -18.92
CA ALA A 227 9.25 -32.09 -17.94
C ALA A 227 9.42 -31.24 -16.67
N ASP A 228 9.42 -31.90 -15.51
CA ASP A 228 9.75 -31.27 -14.22
C ASP A 228 11.26 -31.29 -13.90
N ALA A 229 11.64 -30.75 -12.75
CA ALA A 229 13.05 -30.67 -12.31
C ALA A 229 13.72 -32.06 -12.15
N MET A 230 12.96 -33.09 -11.74
CA MET A 230 13.45 -34.46 -11.68
C MET A 230 13.68 -35.04 -13.08
N SER A 231 12.74 -34.80 -13.99
CA SER A 231 12.82 -35.21 -15.39
C SER A 231 14.02 -34.57 -16.08
N TYR A 232 14.33 -33.29 -15.81
CA TYR A 232 15.55 -32.64 -16.32
C TYR A 232 16.84 -33.39 -15.93
N ARG A 233 16.95 -33.83 -14.68
CA ARG A 233 18.11 -34.61 -14.21
C ARG A 233 18.22 -35.95 -14.93
N THR A 234 17.10 -36.65 -15.11
CA THR A 234 17.05 -37.89 -15.91
C THR A 234 17.46 -37.64 -17.35
N LEU A 235 16.95 -36.58 -17.97
CA LEU A 235 17.28 -36.20 -19.36
C LEU A 235 18.77 -35.93 -19.53
N MET A 236 19.38 -35.16 -18.63
CA MET A 236 20.81 -34.85 -18.73
C MET A 236 21.70 -36.08 -18.49
N ALA A 237 21.34 -36.95 -17.55
CA ALA A 237 22.08 -38.19 -17.29
C ALA A 237 21.99 -39.15 -18.49
N ASP A 238 20.79 -39.33 -19.06
CA ASP A 238 20.57 -40.18 -20.23
C ASP A 238 21.25 -39.58 -21.48
N LEU A 239 21.21 -38.26 -21.68
CA LEU A 239 21.91 -37.57 -22.77
C LEU A 239 23.43 -37.79 -22.68
N ALA A 240 24.00 -37.66 -21.48
CA ALA A 240 25.43 -37.91 -21.25
C ALA A 240 25.81 -39.37 -21.51
N ALA A 241 24.97 -40.32 -21.09
CA ALA A 241 25.19 -41.75 -21.33
C ALA A 241 25.13 -42.09 -22.83
N ALA A 242 24.12 -41.60 -23.54
CA ALA A 242 23.95 -41.81 -24.97
C ALA A 242 25.09 -41.18 -25.79
N TYR A 243 25.52 -39.97 -25.42
CA TYR A 243 26.66 -39.30 -26.07
C TYR A 243 27.98 -40.08 -25.92
N ARG A 244 28.18 -40.77 -24.78
CA ARG A 244 29.32 -41.68 -24.57
C ARG A 244 29.15 -43.05 -25.25
N GLY A 245 28.09 -43.25 -26.01
CA GLY A 245 27.82 -44.48 -26.77
C GLY A 245 27.12 -45.59 -25.98
N ALA A 246 26.54 -45.30 -24.80
CA ALA A 246 25.76 -46.28 -24.07
C ALA A 246 24.36 -46.47 -24.68
N THR A 247 23.87 -47.71 -24.71
CA THR A 247 22.47 -48.00 -25.04
C THR A 247 21.59 -47.71 -23.84
N LEU A 248 20.59 -46.84 -24.01
CA LEU A 248 19.65 -46.52 -22.93
C LEU A 248 18.66 -47.68 -22.74
N PRO A 249 18.34 -48.08 -21.48
CA PRO A 249 17.35 -49.12 -21.22
C PRO A 249 15.97 -48.81 -21.84
N GLN A 250 15.16 -49.83 -22.11
CA GLN A 250 13.76 -49.61 -22.49
C GLN A 250 12.92 -49.27 -21.25
N LEU A 251 11.88 -48.45 -21.42
CA LEU A 251 10.84 -48.21 -20.41
C LEU A 251 9.61 -49.03 -20.81
N ASP A 252 9.07 -49.80 -19.86
CA ASP A 252 7.85 -50.61 -20.07
C ASP A 252 6.59 -49.86 -19.60
N TYR A 253 6.76 -48.66 -19.06
CA TYR A 253 5.71 -47.76 -18.62
C TYR A 253 6.00 -46.33 -19.10
N THR A 254 4.95 -45.59 -19.45
CA THR A 254 5.03 -44.26 -20.05
C THR A 254 4.29 -43.22 -19.22
N TYR A 255 4.65 -41.95 -19.37
CA TYR A 255 3.93 -40.84 -18.72
C TYR A 255 2.44 -40.79 -19.11
N ARG A 256 2.09 -41.15 -20.35
CA ARG A 256 0.69 -41.27 -20.77
C ARG A 256 -0.09 -42.31 -19.96
N GLN A 257 0.49 -43.50 -19.75
CA GLN A 257 -0.11 -44.54 -18.91
C GLN A 257 -0.22 -44.09 -17.45
N TYR A 258 0.80 -43.40 -16.93
CA TYR A 258 0.74 -42.77 -15.62
C TYR A 258 -0.43 -41.78 -15.51
N ARG A 259 -0.56 -40.87 -16.47
CA ARG A 259 -1.64 -39.85 -16.49
C ARG A 259 -3.03 -40.47 -16.53
N HIS A 260 -3.27 -41.49 -17.35
CA HIS A 260 -4.55 -42.19 -17.36
C HIS A 260 -4.85 -42.89 -16.04
N ALA A 261 -3.84 -43.50 -15.40
CA ALA A 261 -4.03 -44.20 -14.14
C ALA A 261 -4.37 -43.28 -12.95
N VAL A 262 -4.07 -41.98 -13.05
CA VAL A 262 -4.35 -40.98 -12.01
C VAL A 262 -5.41 -39.94 -12.40
N ALA A 263 -5.84 -39.85 -13.66
CA ALA A 263 -6.78 -38.83 -14.15
C ALA A 263 -8.17 -38.91 -13.49
N ASP A 264 -8.67 -40.12 -13.24
CA ASP A 264 -10.01 -40.36 -12.68
C ASP A 264 -10.03 -40.38 -11.14
N ARG A 265 -8.89 -40.14 -10.48
CA ARG A 265 -8.82 -40.10 -9.02
C ARG A 265 -9.40 -38.78 -8.52
N ALA A 266 -10.62 -38.83 -8.01
CA ALA A 266 -11.17 -37.72 -7.25
C ALA A 266 -10.34 -37.52 -5.96
N PRO A 267 -10.04 -36.27 -5.56
CA PRO A 267 -9.40 -36.02 -4.28
C PRO A 267 -10.29 -36.52 -3.14
N ASP A 268 -9.69 -36.99 -2.04
CA ASP A 268 -10.46 -37.36 -0.85
C ASP A 268 -11.28 -36.15 -0.38
N GLU A 269 -12.59 -36.36 -0.24
CA GLU A 269 -13.53 -35.35 0.19
C GLU A 269 -13.19 -34.79 1.58
N ASN A 270 -12.51 -35.57 2.44
CA ASN A 270 -12.00 -35.11 3.72
C ASN A 270 -10.96 -33.99 3.57
N HIS A 271 -9.99 -34.13 2.64
CA HIS A 271 -8.99 -33.10 2.39
C HIS A 271 -9.64 -31.85 1.77
N ARG A 272 -10.59 -32.03 0.85
CA ARG A 272 -11.37 -30.92 0.27
C ARG A 272 -12.17 -30.16 1.32
N GLN A 273 -12.87 -30.86 2.22
CA GLN A 273 -13.65 -30.23 3.29
C GLN A 273 -12.76 -29.46 4.27
N TRP A 274 -11.60 -30.02 4.62
CA TRP A 274 -10.64 -29.36 5.51
C TRP A 274 -10.17 -28.00 4.97
N TRP A 275 -9.87 -27.93 3.66
CA TRP A 275 -9.51 -26.67 2.99
C TRP A 275 -10.70 -25.72 2.89
N THR A 276 -11.87 -26.24 2.52
CA THR A 276 -13.11 -25.44 2.38
C THR A 276 -13.44 -24.69 3.67
N GLN A 277 -13.25 -25.33 4.84
CA GLN A 277 -13.46 -24.70 6.14
C GLN A 277 -12.47 -23.57 6.46
N ARG A 278 -11.28 -23.57 5.85
CA ARG A 278 -10.21 -22.59 6.09
C ARG A 278 -10.19 -21.44 5.10
N ILE A 279 -10.71 -21.62 3.89
CA ILE A 279 -10.76 -20.60 2.83
C ILE A 279 -11.15 -19.20 3.33
N PRO A 280 -12.16 -19.02 4.21
CA PRO A 280 -12.53 -17.69 4.70
C PRO A 280 -11.39 -16.96 5.42
N ASP A 281 -10.57 -17.71 6.17
CA ASP A 281 -9.51 -17.23 7.07
C ASP A 281 -8.10 -17.30 6.45
N LEU A 282 -7.97 -17.81 5.22
CA LEU A 282 -6.67 -17.84 4.52
C LEU A 282 -6.23 -16.41 4.16
N PRO A 283 -4.95 -16.07 4.37
CA PRO A 283 -4.41 -14.78 3.99
C PRO A 283 -4.26 -14.67 2.46
N ASP A 284 -3.96 -13.47 1.98
CA ASP A 284 -3.53 -13.25 0.61
C ASP A 284 -2.03 -13.67 0.45
N PRO A 285 -1.53 -13.79 -0.80
CA PRO A 285 -0.08 -13.88 -1.05
C PRO A 285 0.68 -12.66 -0.48
N PRO A 286 2.01 -12.77 -0.29
CA PRO A 286 2.82 -11.67 0.23
C PRO A 286 2.70 -10.42 -0.66
N LYS A 287 2.33 -9.28 -0.06
CA LYS A 287 2.17 -8.00 -0.77
C LYS A 287 3.49 -7.24 -0.81
N LEU A 288 4.34 -7.65 -1.74
CA LEU A 288 5.63 -7.00 -1.99
C LEU A 288 5.46 -5.62 -2.67
N PRO A 289 6.47 -4.75 -2.63
CA PRO A 289 6.37 -3.42 -3.22
C PRO A 289 6.12 -3.49 -4.74
N PRO A 290 5.05 -2.85 -5.26
CA PRO A 290 4.75 -2.84 -6.69
C PRO A 290 5.72 -1.94 -7.46
N PRO A 291 5.83 -2.08 -8.81
CA PRO A 291 6.76 -1.27 -9.59
C PRO A 291 6.37 0.22 -9.53
N ALA A 292 7.38 1.09 -9.58
CA ALA A 292 7.19 2.55 -9.51
C ALA A 292 6.57 3.15 -10.79
N GLY A 293 6.31 2.34 -11.81
CA GLY A 293 5.74 2.76 -13.09
C GLY A 293 5.42 1.55 -13.97
N ALA A 294 5.03 1.79 -15.23
CA ALA A 294 4.82 0.71 -16.18
C ALA A 294 6.17 0.08 -16.57
N PRO A 295 6.33 -1.25 -16.44
CA PRO A 295 7.54 -1.95 -16.87
C PRO A 295 7.71 -1.87 -18.39
N ALA A 296 8.96 -1.82 -18.85
CA ALA A 296 9.29 -1.87 -20.27
C ALA A 296 9.16 -3.30 -20.81
N ASP A 297 9.56 -4.29 -20.02
CA ASP A 297 9.36 -5.71 -20.29
C ASP A 297 8.90 -6.47 -19.02
N PRO A 298 7.58 -6.60 -18.78
CA PRO A 298 7.03 -7.28 -17.60
C PRO A 298 7.25 -8.80 -17.59
N ARG A 299 7.79 -9.37 -18.66
CA ARG A 299 7.91 -10.84 -18.85
C ARG A 299 9.31 -11.35 -18.54
N ARG A 300 10.32 -10.47 -18.60
CA ARG A 300 11.71 -10.86 -18.49
C ARG A 300 12.09 -11.26 -17.08
N SER A 301 12.62 -12.47 -16.93
CA SER A 301 13.15 -12.97 -15.66
C SER A 301 14.66 -12.75 -15.56
N THR A 302 15.18 -12.56 -14.35
CA THR A 302 16.62 -12.38 -14.10
C THR A 302 16.99 -13.11 -12.82
N ARG A 303 18.23 -13.58 -12.71
CA ARG A 303 18.67 -14.44 -11.61
C ARG A 303 19.58 -13.73 -10.62
N ARG A 304 19.30 -13.88 -9.32
CA ARG A 304 20.23 -13.62 -8.21
C ARG A 304 20.63 -14.96 -7.63
N TRP A 305 21.88 -15.13 -7.23
CA TRP A 305 22.33 -16.40 -6.66
C TRP A 305 23.46 -16.22 -5.66
N HIS A 306 23.57 -17.21 -4.77
CA HIS A 306 24.63 -17.36 -3.81
C HIS A 306 24.89 -18.85 -3.59
N TRP A 307 26.17 -19.23 -3.58
CA TRP A 307 26.56 -20.61 -3.29
C TRP A 307 27.01 -20.70 -1.83
N LEU A 308 26.26 -21.44 -1.03
CA LEU A 308 26.66 -21.84 0.30
C LEU A 308 27.66 -22.99 0.15
N ASP A 309 28.93 -22.71 0.43
CA ASP A 309 29.98 -23.73 0.37
C ASP A 309 29.67 -24.91 1.32
N PRO A 310 30.31 -26.08 1.13
CA PRO A 310 30.02 -27.26 1.94
C PRO A 310 30.14 -27.03 3.45
N ALA A 311 31.12 -26.22 3.89
CA ALA A 311 31.35 -25.95 5.31
C ALA A 311 30.22 -25.11 5.92
N THR A 312 29.79 -24.05 5.23
CA THR A 312 28.69 -23.17 5.63
C THR A 312 27.37 -23.93 5.63
N ARG A 313 27.13 -24.73 4.59
CA ARG A 313 25.98 -25.64 4.48
C ARG A 313 25.92 -26.62 5.65
N ASP A 314 27.04 -27.28 5.96
CA ASP A 314 27.09 -28.28 7.03
C ASP A 314 26.88 -27.66 8.40
N ALA A 315 27.42 -26.47 8.63
CA ALA A 315 27.21 -25.71 9.86
C ALA A 315 25.73 -25.32 10.03
N LEU A 316 25.13 -24.71 9.00
CA LEU A 316 23.71 -24.33 8.99
C LEU A 316 22.81 -25.52 9.27
N PHE A 317 23.01 -26.62 8.54
CA PHE A 317 22.19 -27.82 8.69
C PHE A 317 22.45 -28.53 10.02
N GLY A 318 23.68 -28.46 10.54
CA GLY A 318 24.02 -28.91 11.88
C GLY A 318 23.21 -28.19 12.95
N HIS A 319 23.19 -26.85 12.91
CA HIS A 319 22.43 -26.04 13.86
C HIS A 319 20.90 -26.20 13.75
N ALA A 320 20.39 -26.42 12.53
CA ALA A 320 18.98 -26.73 12.31
C ALA A 320 18.59 -28.08 12.93
N ARG A 321 19.41 -29.12 12.70
CA ARG A 321 19.17 -30.48 13.25
C ARG A 321 19.16 -30.50 14.76
N THR A 322 20.07 -29.79 15.43
CA THR A 322 20.07 -29.73 16.92
C THR A 322 18.81 -29.09 17.50
N ARG A 323 18.00 -28.43 16.66
CA ARG A 323 16.72 -27.79 17.03
C ARG A 323 15.50 -28.51 16.44
N GLY A 324 15.68 -29.67 15.81
CA GLY A 324 14.56 -30.44 15.23
C GLY A 324 13.94 -29.78 14.00
N VAL A 325 14.69 -28.96 13.26
CA VAL A 325 14.24 -28.33 12.02
C VAL A 325 14.96 -28.95 10.82
N THR A 326 14.22 -29.23 9.75
CA THR A 326 14.80 -29.68 8.48
C THR A 326 15.59 -28.57 7.76
N PRO A 327 16.62 -28.94 6.98
CA PRO A 327 17.36 -28.01 6.13
C PRO A 327 16.48 -27.15 5.20
N ALA A 328 15.53 -27.78 4.50
CA ALA A 328 14.63 -27.09 3.57
C ALA A 328 13.78 -26.04 4.28
N MET A 329 13.22 -26.36 5.46
CA MET A 329 12.40 -25.41 6.23
C MET A 329 13.23 -24.30 6.86
N THR A 330 14.51 -24.54 7.16
CA THR A 330 15.43 -23.48 7.60
C THR A 330 15.62 -22.42 6.51
N LEU A 331 15.86 -22.85 5.27
CA LEU A 331 15.99 -21.96 4.12
C LEU A 331 14.66 -21.24 3.81
N ALA A 332 13.55 -21.99 3.81
CA ALA A 332 12.21 -21.43 3.62
C ALA A 332 11.83 -20.40 4.69
N ALA A 333 12.25 -20.59 5.94
CA ALA A 333 11.99 -19.66 7.03
C ALA A 333 12.79 -18.36 6.91
N SER A 334 14.04 -18.43 6.47
CA SER A 334 14.81 -17.21 6.19
C SER A 334 14.22 -16.45 4.99
N PHE A 335 13.78 -17.17 3.94
CA PHE A 335 13.07 -16.57 2.81
C PHE A 335 11.75 -15.92 3.24
N SER A 336 10.92 -16.63 4.01
CA SER A 336 9.65 -16.14 4.53
C SER A 336 9.83 -14.94 5.46
N HIS A 337 10.89 -14.93 6.28
CA HIS A 337 11.23 -13.77 7.10
C HIS A 337 11.53 -12.55 6.22
N THR A 338 12.29 -12.74 5.15
CA THR A 338 12.61 -11.68 4.19
C THR A 338 11.34 -11.15 3.52
N LEU A 339 10.42 -12.03 3.10
CA LEU A 339 9.13 -11.62 2.55
C LEU A 339 8.31 -10.79 3.57
N ALA A 340 8.26 -11.20 4.84
CA ALA A 340 7.55 -10.49 5.89
C ALA A 340 8.11 -9.06 6.12
N CYS A 341 9.42 -8.88 5.99
CA CYS A 341 10.07 -7.59 6.14
C CYS A 341 9.71 -6.59 5.02
N TRP A 342 9.41 -7.09 3.81
CA TRP A 342 9.01 -6.29 2.65
C TRP A 342 7.51 -6.33 2.31
N SER A 343 6.71 -7.09 3.07
CA SER A 343 5.26 -7.17 2.92
C SER A 343 4.53 -6.27 3.93
N ASP A 344 3.23 -6.05 3.70
CA ASP A 344 2.34 -5.33 4.61
C ASP A 344 2.08 -6.07 5.94
N GLY A 345 2.38 -7.37 6.01
CA GLY A 345 2.25 -8.17 7.22
C GLY A 345 3.12 -9.44 7.26
N PRO A 346 3.20 -10.10 8.43
CA PRO A 346 4.01 -11.29 8.64
C PRO A 346 3.27 -12.61 8.33
N ARG A 347 2.00 -12.55 7.92
CA ARG A 347 1.18 -13.72 7.57
C ARG A 347 0.73 -13.67 6.11
N PHE A 348 1.03 -14.72 5.35
CA PHE A 348 0.74 -14.80 3.91
C PHE A 348 0.72 -16.24 3.40
N LEU A 349 0.16 -16.45 2.20
CA LEU A 349 0.25 -17.72 1.49
C LEU A 349 1.58 -17.83 0.71
N LEU A 350 2.37 -18.86 1.01
CA LEU A 350 3.57 -19.22 0.25
C LEU A 350 3.30 -20.46 -0.63
N ASN A 351 3.64 -20.38 -1.92
CA ASN A 351 3.49 -21.50 -2.85
C ASN A 351 4.74 -22.38 -2.86
N VAL A 352 4.57 -23.69 -2.64
CA VAL A 352 5.66 -24.67 -2.63
C VAL A 352 5.36 -25.78 -3.64
N PRO A 353 6.13 -25.88 -4.74
CA PRO A 353 5.98 -26.97 -5.70
C PRO A 353 6.40 -28.30 -5.09
N LEU A 354 5.70 -29.37 -5.46
CA LEU A 354 6.00 -30.75 -5.06
C LEU A 354 6.17 -31.62 -6.31
N PHE A 355 7.22 -32.43 -6.34
CA PHE A 355 7.55 -33.33 -7.46
C PHE A 355 7.14 -34.78 -7.14
N GLY A 356 5.86 -34.95 -6.78
CA GLY A 356 5.32 -36.23 -6.29
C GLY A 356 5.04 -37.21 -7.42
N ARG A 357 5.58 -38.43 -7.30
CA ARG A 357 5.32 -39.52 -8.25
C ARG A 357 4.61 -40.67 -7.55
N ASP A 358 3.38 -40.97 -7.97
CA ASP A 358 2.66 -42.13 -7.48
C ASP A 358 3.38 -43.40 -7.93
N PRO A 359 3.68 -44.33 -7.02
CA PRO A 359 4.57 -45.44 -7.34
C PRO A 359 3.82 -46.58 -8.03
N LEU A 360 3.31 -46.32 -9.23
CA LEU A 360 2.44 -47.21 -10.01
C LEU A 360 3.22 -48.28 -10.80
N HIS A 361 4.51 -48.06 -11.06
CA HIS A 361 5.39 -48.96 -11.81
C HIS A 361 6.87 -48.75 -11.45
N ASP A 362 7.72 -49.75 -11.67
CA ASP A 362 9.18 -49.71 -11.40
C ASP A 362 9.95 -48.70 -12.29
N ASP A 363 9.31 -48.24 -13.38
CA ASP A 363 9.87 -47.24 -14.30
C ASP A 363 9.46 -45.81 -13.93
N VAL A 364 8.53 -45.59 -12.98
CA VAL A 364 7.97 -44.26 -12.67
C VAL A 364 9.05 -43.22 -12.36
N ASP A 365 10.06 -43.59 -11.58
CA ASP A 365 11.16 -42.68 -11.19
C ASP A 365 12.08 -42.32 -12.38
N ARG A 366 11.98 -43.04 -13.50
CA ARG A 366 12.74 -42.84 -14.74
C ARG A 366 11.94 -42.16 -15.84
N LEU A 367 10.65 -41.90 -15.62
CA LEU A 367 9.81 -41.24 -16.62
C LEU A 367 10.15 -39.76 -16.75
N VAL A 368 10.01 -39.25 -17.97
CA VAL A 368 10.02 -37.81 -18.27
C VAL A 368 8.59 -37.34 -18.45
N GLY A 369 8.23 -36.27 -17.74
CA GLY A 369 6.90 -35.67 -17.72
C GLY A 369 6.80 -34.57 -16.65
N ASP A 370 5.71 -33.82 -16.64
CA ASP A 370 5.44 -32.85 -15.57
C ASP A 370 4.65 -33.50 -14.42
N PHE A 371 5.34 -33.87 -13.35
CA PHE A 371 4.72 -34.40 -12.13
C PHE A 371 4.50 -33.32 -11.07
N THR A 372 4.63 -32.04 -11.45
CA THR A 372 4.56 -30.93 -10.52
C THR A 372 3.13 -30.77 -9.99
N SER A 373 3.03 -30.73 -8.66
CA SER A 373 1.86 -30.22 -7.95
C SER A 373 2.28 -29.02 -7.10
N SER A 374 1.33 -28.36 -6.46
CA SER A 374 1.59 -27.18 -5.62
C SER A 374 0.94 -27.39 -4.27
N LEU A 375 1.60 -26.90 -3.22
CA LEU A 375 1.10 -26.82 -1.88
C LEU A 375 1.12 -25.36 -1.42
N LEU A 376 0.05 -24.89 -0.76
CA LEU A 376 0.00 -23.55 -0.19
C LEU A 376 0.25 -23.63 1.31
N LEU A 377 1.25 -22.88 1.77
CA LEU A 377 1.56 -22.75 3.20
C LEU A 377 0.94 -21.46 3.73
N ASP A 378 0.08 -21.58 4.75
CA ASP A 378 -0.34 -20.45 5.59
C ASP A 378 0.79 -20.17 6.59
N VAL A 379 1.72 -19.31 6.17
CA VAL A 379 2.88 -18.93 6.98
C VAL A 379 2.48 -17.75 7.84
N ASP A 380 2.60 -17.86 9.17
CA ASP A 380 2.41 -16.76 10.13
C ASP A 380 3.67 -16.60 11.00
N LEU A 381 4.38 -15.49 10.81
CA LEU A 381 5.57 -15.14 11.58
C LEU A 381 5.30 -14.09 12.66
N GLY A 382 4.04 -13.70 12.90
CA GLY A 382 3.69 -12.58 13.79
C GLY A 382 4.10 -12.77 15.25
N SER A 383 4.28 -14.02 15.69
CA SER A 383 4.75 -14.37 17.04
C SER A 383 6.19 -14.90 17.08
N ALA A 384 6.85 -15.02 15.93
CA ALA A 384 8.14 -15.67 15.79
C ALA A 384 9.29 -14.65 15.76
N ALA A 385 9.85 -14.34 16.93
CA ALA A 385 10.94 -13.38 17.06
C ALA A 385 12.30 -13.95 16.63
N THR A 386 12.59 -15.21 16.97
CA THR A 386 13.91 -15.82 16.76
C THR A 386 13.99 -16.70 15.51
N GLY A 387 15.21 -16.99 15.03
CA GLY A 387 15.42 -17.88 13.89
C GLY A 387 14.79 -19.27 14.10
N ALA A 388 14.92 -19.84 15.29
CA ALA A 388 14.33 -21.13 15.64
C ALA A 388 12.79 -21.09 15.59
N GLN A 389 12.17 -20.04 16.16
CA GLN A 389 10.71 -19.89 16.14
C GLN A 389 10.17 -19.77 14.71
N ARG A 390 10.83 -18.99 13.85
CA ARG A 390 10.44 -18.85 12.44
C ARG A 390 10.56 -20.18 11.70
N ALA A 391 11.65 -20.91 11.94
CA ALA A 391 11.90 -22.20 11.34
C ALA A 391 10.84 -23.25 11.74
N HIS A 392 10.45 -23.28 13.02
CA HIS A 392 9.35 -24.12 13.48
C HIS A 392 8.00 -23.71 12.90
N ALA A 393 7.69 -22.42 12.85
CA ALA A 393 6.42 -21.93 12.28
C ALA A 393 6.24 -22.37 10.82
N VAL A 394 7.29 -22.23 10.00
CA VAL A 394 7.26 -22.69 8.60
C VAL A 394 7.21 -24.21 8.48
N GLN A 395 7.96 -24.93 9.32
CA GLN A 395 7.91 -26.40 9.36
C GLN A 395 6.52 -26.92 9.77
N ASP A 396 5.86 -26.26 10.71
CA ASP A 396 4.51 -26.59 11.17
C ASP A 396 3.46 -26.30 10.08
N ALA A 397 3.59 -25.18 9.38
CA ALA A 397 2.76 -24.86 8.22
C ALA A 397 2.93 -25.91 7.11
N MET A 398 4.17 -26.30 6.81
CA MET A 398 4.47 -27.37 5.84
C MET A 398 3.87 -28.71 6.27
N ARG A 399 4.06 -29.14 7.52
CA ARG A 399 3.49 -30.39 8.05
C ARG A 399 1.97 -30.39 7.94
N THR A 400 1.33 -29.28 8.32
CA THR A 400 -0.13 -29.12 8.27
C THR A 400 -0.66 -29.19 6.86
N ALA A 401 -0.07 -28.44 5.93
CA ALA A 401 -0.52 -28.40 4.55
C ALA A 401 -0.25 -29.74 3.84
N ALA A 402 0.91 -30.37 4.07
CA ALA A 402 1.28 -31.64 3.45
C ALA A 402 0.39 -32.81 3.88
N ALA A 403 -0.22 -32.76 5.08
CA ALA A 403 -1.23 -33.73 5.49
C ALA A 403 -2.53 -33.68 4.66
N HIS A 404 -2.70 -32.65 3.84
CA HIS A 404 -3.84 -32.46 2.94
C HIS A 404 -3.42 -32.18 1.49
N ALA A 405 -2.23 -32.66 1.09
CA ALA A 405 -1.65 -32.43 -0.24
C ALA A 405 -2.45 -33.06 -1.40
N ASP A 406 -3.28 -34.07 -1.11
CA ASP A 406 -4.21 -34.67 -2.08
C ASP A 406 -5.22 -33.65 -2.65
N TYR A 407 -5.44 -32.53 -1.95
CA TYR A 407 -6.14 -31.37 -2.49
C TYR A 407 -5.12 -30.29 -2.91
N PRO A 408 -4.77 -30.20 -4.21
CA PRO A 408 -3.64 -29.40 -4.65
C PRO A 408 -3.88 -27.89 -4.50
N GLY A 409 -2.80 -27.14 -4.34
CA GLY A 409 -2.80 -25.68 -4.16
C GLY A 409 -3.56 -24.92 -5.25
N LEU A 410 -3.49 -25.37 -6.52
CA LEU A 410 -4.29 -24.79 -7.61
C LEU A 410 -5.80 -24.89 -7.36
N ALA A 411 -6.28 -25.99 -6.76
CA ALA A 411 -7.69 -26.14 -6.40
C ALA A 411 -8.06 -25.23 -5.23
N VAL A 412 -7.15 -25.05 -4.25
CA VAL A 412 -7.32 -24.11 -3.14
C VAL A 412 -7.40 -22.66 -3.65
N LEU A 413 -6.49 -22.23 -4.54
CA LEU A 413 -6.51 -20.89 -5.13
C LEU A 413 -7.78 -20.62 -5.93
N ARG A 414 -8.26 -21.61 -6.71
CA ARG A 414 -9.51 -21.51 -7.44
C ARG A 414 -10.70 -21.28 -6.50
N ASP A 415 -10.79 -22.04 -5.42
CA ASP A 415 -11.91 -21.93 -4.49
C ASP A 415 -11.81 -20.69 -3.60
N LEU A 416 -10.59 -20.25 -3.26
CA LEU A 416 -10.34 -18.96 -2.63
C LEU A 416 -10.77 -17.81 -3.53
N GLY A 417 -10.45 -17.86 -4.83
CA GLY A 417 -10.91 -16.86 -5.79
C GLY A 417 -12.43 -16.81 -5.95
N ARG A 418 -13.10 -17.97 -5.95
CA ARG A 418 -14.57 -18.03 -5.90
C ARG A 418 -15.14 -17.38 -4.64
N HIS A 419 -14.48 -17.58 -3.50
CA HIS A 419 -14.89 -16.98 -2.23
C HIS A 419 -14.67 -15.46 -2.20
N ARG A 420 -13.56 -14.96 -2.77
CA ARG A 420 -13.24 -13.53 -2.83
C ARG A 420 -14.00 -12.79 -3.95
N GLY A 421 -14.56 -13.50 -4.92
CA GLY A 421 -15.22 -12.92 -6.10
C GLY A 421 -14.24 -12.41 -7.16
N THR A 422 -12.94 -12.65 -6.98
CA THR A 422 -11.85 -12.23 -7.87
C THR A 422 -10.81 -13.35 -7.98
N GLN A 423 -10.04 -13.39 -9.06
CA GLN A 423 -8.97 -14.37 -9.20
C GLN A 423 -7.87 -14.15 -8.15
N VAL A 424 -7.42 -15.23 -7.52
CA VAL A 424 -6.29 -15.21 -6.58
C VAL A 424 -5.15 -16.04 -7.16
N LEU A 425 -3.97 -15.43 -7.28
CA LEU A 425 -2.72 -16.09 -7.71
C LEU A 425 -1.83 -16.36 -6.50
N ALA A 426 -0.77 -17.16 -6.66
CA ALA A 426 0.31 -17.27 -5.68
C ALA A 426 1.67 -17.10 -6.39
N PRO A 427 2.03 -15.86 -6.74
CA PRO A 427 3.13 -15.56 -7.65
C PRO A 427 4.52 -15.62 -7.00
N VAL A 428 4.59 -15.86 -5.69
CA VAL A 428 5.84 -16.04 -4.95
C VAL A 428 5.98 -17.52 -4.59
N VAL A 429 7.03 -18.13 -5.09
CA VAL A 429 7.27 -19.57 -5.05
C VAL A 429 8.54 -19.85 -4.26
N PHE A 430 8.51 -20.89 -3.42
CA PHE A 430 9.70 -21.47 -2.81
C PHE A 430 9.88 -22.91 -3.29
N THR A 431 10.90 -23.14 -4.10
CA THR A 431 11.20 -24.44 -4.71
C THR A 431 12.40 -25.09 -4.01
N SER A 432 12.17 -26.23 -3.37
CA SER A 432 13.23 -27.00 -2.72
C SER A 432 13.54 -28.28 -3.49
N ALA A 433 14.76 -28.38 -4.02
CA ALA A 433 15.31 -29.57 -4.66
C ALA A 433 16.38 -30.26 -3.79
N LEU A 434 16.43 -29.95 -2.49
CA LEU A 434 17.29 -30.64 -1.53
C LEU A 434 16.85 -32.10 -1.35
N GLY A 435 17.81 -33.01 -1.16
CA GLY A 435 17.56 -34.44 -1.04
C GLY A 435 17.28 -35.16 -2.37
N LEU A 436 17.22 -34.43 -3.50
CA LEU A 436 17.12 -35.01 -4.85
C LEU A 436 18.51 -35.29 -5.48
N GLY A 437 19.59 -34.97 -4.76
CA GLY A 437 20.97 -35.09 -5.21
C GLY A 437 21.50 -33.85 -5.95
N GLU A 438 22.76 -33.94 -6.40
CA GLU A 438 23.46 -32.89 -7.16
C GLU A 438 22.70 -32.47 -8.41
N LEU A 439 22.45 -31.16 -8.59
CA LEU A 439 21.74 -30.59 -9.75
C LEU A 439 22.29 -31.12 -11.08
N PHE A 440 23.61 -31.21 -11.17
CA PHE A 440 24.33 -31.78 -12.30
C PHE A 440 25.16 -32.96 -11.81
N ALA A 441 24.74 -34.18 -12.16
CA ALA A 441 25.46 -35.38 -11.78
C ALA A 441 26.91 -35.36 -12.32
N PRO A 442 27.88 -35.98 -11.63
CA PRO A 442 29.28 -35.99 -12.04
C PRO A 442 29.49 -36.47 -13.48
N GLU A 443 28.70 -37.44 -13.95
CA GLU A 443 28.77 -37.96 -15.31
C GLU A 443 28.34 -36.92 -16.36
N VAL A 444 27.44 -36.01 -16.01
CA VAL A 444 27.00 -34.90 -16.87
C VAL A 444 28.11 -33.88 -16.99
N THR A 445 28.67 -33.44 -15.86
CA THR A 445 29.74 -32.42 -15.85
C THR A 445 31.04 -32.93 -16.44
N GLN A 446 31.35 -34.23 -16.29
CA GLN A 446 32.49 -34.87 -16.97
C GLN A 446 32.33 -34.92 -18.49
N THR A 447 31.10 -34.94 -19.00
CA THR A 447 30.82 -35.07 -20.45
C THR A 447 30.67 -33.72 -21.13
N PHE A 448 29.86 -32.84 -20.56
CA PHE A 448 29.50 -31.56 -21.17
C PHE A 448 30.23 -30.36 -20.55
N GLY A 449 30.95 -30.57 -19.44
CA GLY A 449 31.75 -29.54 -18.78
C GLY A 449 31.07 -28.89 -17.58
N THR A 450 31.56 -27.70 -17.22
CA THR A 450 31.12 -26.96 -16.03
C THR A 450 29.89 -26.11 -16.38
N PRO A 451 28.81 -26.15 -15.59
CA PRO A 451 27.69 -25.24 -15.79
C PRO A 451 28.12 -23.79 -15.50
N VAL A 452 27.87 -22.89 -16.44
CA VAL A 452 28.28 -21.48 -16.36
C VAL A 452 27.11 -20.49 -16.38
N TRP A 453 25.92 -20.96 -16.74
CA TRP A 453 24.69 -20.17 -16.71
C TRP A 453 23.48 -21.09 -16.52
N ILE A 454 22.49 -20.61 -15.78
CA ILE A 454 21.19 -21.27 -15.62
C ILE A 454 20.14 -20.21 -15.27
N ILE A 455 18.97 -20.31 -15.90
CA ILE A 455 17.80 -19.50 -15.53
C ILE A 455 16.53 -20.28 -15.84
N SER A 456 15.51 -20.10 -15.01
CA SER A 456 14.17 -20.59 -15.26
C SER A 456 13.16 -19.46 -15.22
N GLN A 457 12.03 -19.67 -15.88
CA GLN A 457 10.88 -18.78 -15.84
C GLN A 457 9.58 -19.59 -15.85
N GLY A 458 8.54 -19.03 -15.23
CA GLY A 458 7.22 -19.64 -15.18
C GLY A 458 6.12 -18.59 -15.40
N PRO A 459 5.02 -18.96 -16.07
CA PRO A 459 3.84 -18.12 -16.12
C PRO A 459 3.29 -17.90 -14.71
N GLN A 460 2.70 -16.71 -14.49
CA GLN A 460 2.05 -16.36 -13.22
C GLN A 460 2.98 -16.37 -11.99
N VAL A 461 4.30 -16.42 -12.18
CA VAL A 461 5.33 -16.36 -11.14
C VAL A 461 6.10 -15.05 -11.26
N LEU A 462 6.13 -14.28 -10.18
CA LEU A 462 6.94 -13.06 -10.04
C LEU A 462 8.34 -13.36 -9.50
N LEU A 463 8.43 -14.29 -8.56
CA LEU A 463 9.64 -14.62 -7.80
C LEU A 463 9.63 -16.11 -7.48
N ASP A 464 10.60 -16.86 -8.00
CA ASP A 464 10.85 -18.25 -7.61
C ASP A 464 12.17 -18.35 -6.86
N ALA A 465 12.09 -18.59 -5.54
CA ALA A 465 13.23 -18.81 -4.68
C ALA A 465 13.56 -20.31 -4.63
N GLN A 466 14.70 -20.67 -5.19
CA GLN A 466 15.13 -22.05 -5.40
C GLN A 466 16.32 -22.38 -4.48
N VAL A 467 16.30 -23.59 -3.92
CA VAL A 467 17.44 -24.16 -3.18
C VAL A 467 17.77 -25.55 -3.71
N THR A 468 19.01 -25.73 -4.17
CA THR A 468 19.45 -26.96 -4.84
C THR A 468 20.86 -27.37 -4.40
N GLU A 469 21.11 -28.68 -4.27
CA GLU A 469 22.46 -29.21 -4.05
C GLU A 469 23.34 -28.98 -5.30
N PHE A 470 24.51 -28.39 -5.09
CA PHE A 470 25.46 -28.08 -6.16
C PHE A 470 26.90 -28.06 -5.65
N ASP A 471 27.76 -28.88 -6.23
CA ASP A 471 29.20 -29.01 -5.93
C ASP A 471 29.47 -29.26 -4.44
N GLY A 472 28.68 -30.15 -3.83
CA GLY A 472 28.72 -30.43 -2.40
C GLY A 472 28.22 -29.29 -1.50
N GLY A 473 27.84 -28.14 -2.06
CA GLY A 473 27.21 -27.03 -1.35
C GLY A 473 25.71 -26.95 -1.61
N VAL A 474 25.15 -25.76 -1.39
CA VAL A 474 23.76 -25.43 -1.77
C VAL A 474 23.76 -24.14 -2.59
N LEU A 475 23.23 -24.21 -3.80
CA LEU A 475 22.90 -23.04 -4.60
C LEU A 475 21.56 -22.48 -4.13
N VAL A 476 21.59 -21.25 -3.62
CA VAL A 476 20.42 -20.45 -3.28
C VAL A 476 20.24 -19.41 -4.37
N ASN A 477 19.14 -19.44 -5.12
CA ASN A 477 18.92 -18.50 -6.22
C ASN A 477 17.48 -18.04 -6.34
N TRP A 478 17.26 -16.82 -6.82
CA TRP A 478 15.95 -16.26 -7.10
C TRP A 478 15.86 -15.91 -8.58
N ASP A 479 14.87 -16.48 -9.26
CA ASP A 479 14.46 -16.04 -10.60
C ASP A 479 13.29 -15.07 -10.47
N VAL A 480 13.49 -13.84 -10.95
CA VAL A 480 12.59 -12.73 -10.67
C VAL A 480 12.27 -11.91 -11.90
N ARG A 481 11.00 -11.48 -12.02
CA ARG A 481 10.58 -10.44 -12.97
C ARG A 481 10.94 -9.07 -12.41
N ASP A 482 12.17 -8.63 -12.64
CA ASP A 482 12.79 -7.51 -11.92
C ASP A 482 12.04 -6.19 -12.10
N GLU A 483 11.55 -5.92 -13.32
CA GLU A 483 10.81 -4.70 -13.64
C GLU A 483 9.41 -4.64 -12.98
N MET A 484 8.98 -5.73 -12.33
CA MET A 484 7.77 -5.76 -11.50
C MET A 484 8.02 -5.30 -10.06
N PHE A 485 9.24 -4.82 -9.75
CA PHE A 485 9.60 -4.28 -8.44
C PHE A 485 10.30 -2.92 -8.59
N PRO A 486 10.26 -2.06 -7.56
CA PRO A 486 11.08 -0.85 -7.55
C PRO A 486 12.58 -1.20 -7.60
N PRO A 487 13.41 -0.39 -8.28
CA PRO A 487 14.83 -0.63 -8.39
C PRO A 487 15.51 -0.85 -7.03
N GLY A 488 16.31 -1.92 -6.94
CA GLY A 488 17.09 -2.29 -5.76
C GLY A 488 16.32 -3.01 -4.64
N VAL A 489 14.99 -3.17 -4.75
CA VAL A 489 14.19 -3.92 -3.76
C VAL A 489 14.61 -5.38 -3.70
N ILE A 490 14.67 -6.06 -4.86
CA ILE A 490 15.02 -7.48 -4.92
C ILE A 490 16.46 -7.72 -4.45
N ASP A 491 17.40 -6.85 -4.82
CA ASP A 491 18.79 -6.99 -4.38
C ASP A 491 18.93 -6.81 -2.87
N ALA A 492 18.18 -5.87 -2.27
CA ALA A 492 18.16 -5.69 -0.82
C ALA A 492 17.54 -6.88 -0.09
N MET A 493 16.44 -7.42 -0.62
CA MET A 493 15.79 -8.63 -0.10
C MET A 493 16.74 -9.84 -0.18
N PHE A 494 17.36 -10.08 -1.34
CA PHE A 494 18.28 -11.21 -1.52
C PHE A 494 19.49 -11.09 -0.60
N ALA A 495 20.09 -9.90 -0.48
CA ALA A 495 21.19 -9.65 0.44
C ALA A 495 20.79 -9.89 1.92
N HIS A 496 19.58 -9.49 2.31
CA HIS A 496 19.05 -9.75 3.66
C HIS A 496 18.87 -11.25 3.91
N HIS A 497 18.30 -12.00 2.95
CA HIS A 497 18.15 -13.45 3.03
C HIS A 497 19.50 -14.15 3.21
N ILE A 498 20.51 -13.83 2.39
CA ILE A 498 21.84 -14.44 2.49
C ILE A 498 22.54 -14.05 3.81
N ALA A 499 22.39 -12.81 4.27
CA ALA A 499 22.95 -12.38 5.55
C ALA A 499 22.34 -13.15 6.73
N ASP A 500 21.03 -13.39 6.72
CA ASP A 500 20.36 -14.20 7.75
C ASP A 500 20.81 -15.66 7.70
N LEU A 501 20.91 -16.28 6.53
CA LEU A 501 21.45 -17.64 6.38
C LEU A 501 22.89 -17.76 6.87
N THR A 502 23.75 -16.79 6.54
CA THR A 502 25.15 -16.76 6.98
C THR A 502 25.24 -16.64 8.51
N ARG A 503 24.39 -15.80 9.11
CA ARG A 503 24.31 -15.63 10.56
C ARG A 503 23.85 -16.92 11.26
N LEU A 504 22.79 -17.55 10.75
CA LEU A 504 22.31 -18.84 11.25
C LEU A 504 23.35 -19.96 11.10
N ALA A 505 24.14 -19.94 10.03
CA ALA A 505 25.24 -20.88 9.82
C ALA A 505 26.39 -20.69 10.82
N ALA A 506 26.63 -19.46 11.28
CA ALA A 506 27.59 -19.17 12.34
C ALA A 506 27.11 -19.58 13.75
N GLY A 507 25.84 -20.01 13.88
CA GLY A 507 25.20 -20.36 15.15
C GLY A 507 24.56 -19.18 15.86
N ASP A 508 24.83 -17.96 15.41
CA ASP A 508 24.21 -16.73 15.90
C ASP A 508 22.74 -16.64 15.42
N GLY A 509 21.88 -16.03 16.23
CA GLY A 509 20.56 -15.63 15.73
C GLY A 509 19.44 -16.67 15.71
N TRP A 510 19.74 -17.91 16.09
CA TRP A 510 18.71 -18.94 16.30
C TRP A 510 17.81 -18.63 17.49
N ASP A 511 18.39 -18.11 18.56
CA ASP A 511 17.71 -17.87 19.84
C ASP A 511 17.58 -16.38 20.16
N GLU A 512 17.94 -15.53 19.20
CA GLU A 512 17.90 -14.07 19.31
C GLU A 512 16.97 -13.47 18.26
N PRO A 513 16.37 -12.29 18.52
CA PRO A 513 15.62 -11.56 17.50
C PRO A 513 16.43 -11.33 16.22
N ALA A 514 15.75 -11.32 15.08
CA ALA A 514 16.39 -10.92 13.84
C ALA A 514 16.85 -9.46 13.91
N PRO A 515 18.00 -9.10 13.28
CA PRO A 515 18.36 -7.71 13.09
C PRO A 515 17.32 -6.99 12.23
N ALA A 516 17.23 -5.67 12.36
CA ALA A 516 16.36 -4.86 11.52
C ALA A 516 16.68 -5.07 10.03
N ALA A 517 15.64 -5.20 9.21
CA ALA A 517 15.79 -5.44 7.78
C ALA A 517 16.24 -4.21 6.98
N LEU A 518 16.30 -3.03 7.61
CA LEU A 518 16.71 -1.78 6.98
C LEU A 518 18.16 -1.86 6.45
N PRO A 519 18.38 -1.79 5.12
CA PRO A 519 19.73 -1.77 4.56
C PRO A 519 20.56 -0.59 5.06
N ALA A 520 21.84 -0.84 5.36
CA ALA A 520 22.73 0.18 5.92
C ALA A 520 22.87 1.44 5.03
N ALA A 521 22.74 1.31 3.71
CA ALA A 521 22.74 2.45 2.79
C ALA A 521 21.49 3.34 2.99
N GLN A 522 20.32 2.73 3.15
CA GLN A 522 19.07 3.44 3.42
C GLN A 522 19.12 4.10 4.80
N ALA A 523 19.64 3.40 5.82
CA ALA A 523 19.83 3.96 7.16
C ALA A 523 20.72 5.21 7.15
N ARG A 524 21.82 5.23 6.38
CA ARG A 524 22.68 6.42 6.24
C ARG A 524 21.95 7.59 5.58
N VAL A 525 21.19 7.35 4.53
CA VAL A 525 20.39 8.39 3.86
C VAL A 525 19.37 8.97 4.83
N ARG A 526 18.66 8.11 5.57
CA ARG A 526 17.69 8.52 6.60
C ARG A 526 18.35 9.32 7.72
N ALA A 527 19.53 8.90 8.18
CA ALA A 527 20.29 9.65 9.18
C ALA A 527 20.64 11.06 8.68
N VAL A 528 20.99 11.23 7.40
CA VAL A 528 21.28 12.55 6.81
C VAL A 528 20.04 13.43 6.77
N VAL A 529 18.91 12.94 6.26
CA VAL A 529 17.69 13.77 6.15
C VAL A 529 17.06 14.09 7.51
N ASN A 530 17.27 13.23 8.52
CA ASN A 530 16.82 13.44 9.90
C ASN A 530 17.83 14.23 10.78
N ALA A 531 19.02 14.55 10.26
CA ALA A 531 20.05 15.30 10.99
C ALA A 531 19.96 16.81 10.78
N GLY A 532 18.96 17.30 10.04
CA GLY A 532 18.75 18.74 9.84
C GLY A 532 18.54 19.42 11.19
N MET A 533 19.41 20.37 11.53
CA MET A 533 19.32 21.16 12.77
C MET A 533 19.36 22.65 12.43
N SER A 534 18.60 23.44 13.16
CA SER A 534 18.64 24.90 13.11
C SER A 534 18.59 25.48 14.52
N GLU A 535 19.40 26.51 14.78
CA GLU A 535 19.44 27.15 16.08
C GLU A 535 18.11 27.87 16.37
N PRO A 536 17.46 27.59 17.51
CA PRO A 536 16.20 28.23 17.87
C PRO A 536 16.41 29.72 18.18
N SER A 537 15.48 30.58 17.77
CA SER A 537 15.54 32.01 18.17
C SER A 537 15.34 32.22 19.68
N ARG A 538 14.72 31.24 20.35
CA ARG A 538 14.28 31.31 21.75
C ARG A 538 13.28 32.45 22.02
N GLU A 539 12.54 32.83 20.99
CA GLU A 539 11.44 33.81 21.06
C GLU A 539 10.11 33.08 21.31
N ALA A 540 9.22 33.71 22.07
CA ALA A 540 7.81 33.36 22.04
C ALA A 540 7.15 33.90 20.76
N LEU A 541 6.04 33.29 20.34
CA LEU A 541 5.32 33.61 19.08
C LEU A 541 5.08 35.11 18.87
N GLN A 542 4.71 35.83 19.92
CA GLN A 542 4.39 37.26 19.88
C GLN A 542 5.62 38.19 19.89
N ASP A 543 6.80 37.72 20.29
CA ASP A 543 7.96 38.59 20.54
C ASP A 543 8.45 39.28 19.26
N GLY A 544 8.45 38.53 18.15
CA GLY A 544 8.80 39.04 16.83
C GLY A 544 7.92 40.23 16.44
N PHE A 545 6.62 40.13 16.66
CA PHE A 545 5.66 41.19 16.42
C PHE A 545 5.94 42.43 17.30
N PHE A 546 6.07 42.26 18.62
CA PHE A 546 6.29 43.39 19.55
C PHE A 546 7.61 44.13 19.28
N ARG A 547 8.66 43.39 18.89
CA ARG A 547 9.92 43.97 18.42
C ARG A 547 9.71 44.81 17.16
N ARG A 548 9.00 44.28 16.15
CA ARG A 548 8.70 45.02 14.91
C ARG A 548 7.84 46.25 15.17
N ALA A 549 6.86 46.17 16.05
CA ALA A 549 6.02 47.31 16.41
C ALA A 549 6.78 48.44 17.12
N SER A 550 7.89 48.13 17.78
CA SER A 550 8.78 49.14 18.35
C SER A 550 9.70 49.77 17.30
N LEU A 551 10.18 48.97 16.34
CA LEU A 551 11.14 49.41 15.32
C LEU A 551 10.49 50.14 14.13
N ALA A 552 9.28 49.74 13.75
CA ALA A 552 8.56 50.24 12.58
C ALA A 552 7.05 50.39 12.87
N PRO A 553 6.64 51.28 13.79
CA PRO A 553 5.26 51.40 14.24
C PRO A 553 4.29 51.81 13.12
N ASP A 554 4.76 52.54 12.11
CA ASP A 554 3.94 53.03 11.00
C ASP A 554 3.80 52.02 9.85
N ALA A 555 4.53 50.90 9.89
CA ALA A 555 4.44 49.87 8.87
C ALA A 555 3.06 49.16 8.92
N PRO A 556 2.50 48.73 7.79
CA PRO A 556 1.24 47.98 7.77
C PRO A 556 1.42 46.59 8.40
N ALA A 557 0.53 46.21 9.32
CA ALA A 557 0.50 44.88 9.92
C ALA A 557 -0.72 44.08 9.45
N VAL A 558 -1.89 44.71 9.42
CA VAL A 558 -3.15 44.09 8.98
C VAL A 558 -3.75 44.94 7.87
N LEU A 559 -4.06 44.31 6.75
CA LEU A 559 -4.74 44.92 5.61
C LEU A 559 -6.16 44.37 5.52
N HIS A 560 -7.13 45.24 5.30
CA HIS A 560 -8.55 44.89 5.19
C HIS A 560 -9.28 45.86 4.25
N GLY A 561 -10.38 45.44 3.65
CA GLY A 561 -11.13 46.22 2.65
C GLY A 561 -11.70 47.55 3.19
N SER A 562 -11.90 47.69 4.49
CA SER A 562 -12.47 48.89 5.14
C SER A 562 -11.44 49.78 5.86
N GLY A 563 -10.17 49.38 5.90
CA GLY A 563 -9.08 50.08 6.59
C GLY A 563 -8.15 49.11 7.34
N GLY A 564 -6.84 49.37 7.31
CA GLY A 564 -5.82 48.51 7.91
C GLY A 564 -5.31 48.99 9.27
N LEU A 565 -4.56 48.14 9.97
CA LEU A 565 -3.83 48.47 11.20
C LEU A 565 -2.33 48.52 10.91
N SER A 566 -1.67 49.57 11.38
CA SER A 566 -0.21 49.58 11.47
C SER A 566 0.27 48.71 12.62
N TYR A 567 1.56 48.35 12.65
CA TYR A 567 2.14 47.62 13.77
C TYR A 567 1.97 48.35 15.11
N GLY A 568 2.11 49.67 15.13
CA GLY A 568 1.92 50.50 16.32
C GLY A 568 0.47 50.48 16.81
N ALA A 569 -0.49 50.68 15.90
CA ALA A 569 -1.91 50.62 16.24
C ALA A 569 -2.33 49.24 16.73
N LEU A 570 -1.84 48.17 16.09
CA LEU A 570 -2.12 46.80 16.50
C LEU A 570 -1.51 46.50 17.88
N ARG A 571 -0.29 46.98 18.16
CA ARG A 571 0.35 46.84 19.48
C ARG A 571 -0.50 47.49 20.55
N ASP A 572 -0.93 48.73 20.34
CA ASP A 572 -1.70 49.47 21.33
C ASP A 572 -3.03 48.77 21.65
N GLN A 573 -3.72 48.25 20.62
CA GLN A 573 -4.92 47.45 20.80
C GLN A 573 -4.66 46.13 21.55
N ALA A 574 -3.58 45.41 21.23
CA ALA A 574 -3.20 44.18 21.91
C ALA A 574 -2.85 44.43 23.39
N LEU A 575 -2.18 45.54 23.71
CA LEU A 575 -1.86 45.92 25.08
C LEU A 575 -3.10 46.35 25.88
N ALA A 576 -4.10 46.97 25.25
CA ALA A 576 -5.38 47.25 25.88
C ALA A 576 -6.15 45.97 26.23
N VAL A 577 -6.12 44.96 25.35
CA VAL A 577 -6.63 43.61 25.64
C VAL A 577 -5.85 42.99 26.81
N THR A 578 -4.52 43.07 26.79
CA THR A 578 -3.63 42.55 27.85
C THR A 578 -3.98 43.15 29.22
N TYR A 579 -4.15 44.48 29.27
CA TYR A 579 -4.56 45.19 30.48
C TYR A 579 -5.90 44.68 30.99
N THR A 580 -6.90 44.59 30.11
CA THR A 580 -8.25 44.13 30.46
C THR A 580 -8.24 42.71 31.02
N LEU A 581 -7.46 41.79 30.41
CA LEU A 581 -7.34 40.41 30.89
C LEU A 581 -6.73 40.35 32.29
N ARG A 582 -5.70 41.16 32.58
CA ARG A 582 -5.10 41.26 33.92
C ARG A 582 -6.08 41.77 34.96
N GLU A 583 -6.87 42.79 34.62
CA GLU A 583 -7.93 43.31 35.51
C GLU A 583 -9.03 42.28 35.76
N ARG A 584 -9.26 41.37 34.80
CA ARG A 584 -10.16 40.21 34.95
C ARG A 584 -9.52 39.03 35.70
N GLY A 585 -8.28 39.19 36.18
CA GLY A 585 -7.58 38.22 37.02
C GLY A 585 -6.77 37.16 36.28
N VAL A 586 -6.61 37.28 34.95
CA VAL A 586 -5.80 36.35 34.15
C VAL A 586 -4.33 36.47 34.54
N ARG A 587 -3.70 35.31 34.76
CA ARG A 587 -2.28 35.16 35.10
C ARG A 587 -1.53 34.43 33.99
N PRO A 588 -0.19 34.58 33.91
CA PRO A 588 0.61 33.77 33.01
C PRO A 588 0.37 32.28 33.22
N GLY A 589 0.14 31.54 32.13
CA GLY A 589 -0.21 30.12 32.11
C GLY A 589 -1.71 29.81 32.17
N ASP A 590 -2.57 30.78 32.50
CA ASP A 590 -4.03 30.59 32.43
C ASP A 590 -4.48 30.39 30.97
N THR A 591 -5.57 29.64 30.77
CA THR A 591 -6.16 29.45 29.44
C THR A 591 -7.26 30.47 29.21
N VAL A 592 -7.19 31.21 28.10
CA VAL A 592 -8.18 32.21 27.68
C VAL A 592 -8.81 31.78 26.36
N ALA A 593 -10.13 31.62 26.36
CA ALA A 593 -10.86 31.29 25.15
C ALA A 593 -10.96 32.49 24.21
N LEU A 594 -10.78 32.27 22.91
CA LEU A 594 -10.98 33.26 21.87
C LEU A 594 -12.05 32.77 20.91
N LEU A 595 -13.19 33.45 20.87
CA LEU A 595 -14.35 33.03 20.07
C LEU A 595 -15.01 34.19 19.32
N GLY A 596 -15.74 33.87 18.27
CA GLY A 596 -16.46 34.83 17.44
C GLY A 596 -15.99 34.86 15.99
N PRO A 597 -16.67 35.62 15.13
CA PRO A 597 -16.44 35.63 13.68
C PRO A 597 -15.00 36.05 13.34
N LYS A 598 -14.50 35.49 12.24
CA LYS A 598 -13.22 35.89 11.65
C LYS A 598 -13.25 37.34 11.19
N GLY A 599 -12.19 38.07 11.53
CA GLY A 599 -12.03 39.49 11.19
C GLY A 599 -10.85 40.13 11.91
N THR A 600 -10.66 41.43 11.70
CA THR A 600 -9.50 42.19 12.20
C THR A 600 -9.38 42.18 13.72
N GLU A 601 -10.49 42.08 14.46
CA GLU A 601 -10.53 42.03 15.93
C GLU A 601 -9.84 40.78 16.53
N GLN A 602 -9.71 39.69 15.77
CA GLN A 602 -9.07 38.46 16.27
C GLN A 602 -7.58 38.64 16.55
N ILE A 603 -6.91 39.53 15.81
CA ILE A 603 -5.46 39.72 15.89
C ILE A 603 -5.02 40.45 17.17
N PRO A 604 -5.60 41.61 17.55
CA PRO A 604 -5.28 42.23 18.83
C PRO A 604 -5.72 41.35 20.02
N ALA A 605 -6.80 40.56 19.88
CA ALA A 605 -7.22 39.61 20.90
C ALA A 605 -6.16 38.52 21.13
N LEU A 606 -5.74 37.83 20.06
CA LEU A 606 -4.72 36.80 20.08
C LEU A 606 -3.40 37.31 20.66
N LEU A 607 -2.90 38.44 20.15
CA LEU A 607 -1.64 39.03 20.61
C LEU A 607 -1.74 39.52 22.07
N GLY A 608 -2.91 40.03 22.49
CA GLY A 608 -3.15 40.46 23.86
C GLY A 608 -3.20 39.31 24.87
N ILE A 609 -3.78 38.17 24.49
CA ILE A 609 -3.75 36.94 25.30
C ILE A 609 -2.31 36.47 25.51
N LEU A 610 -1.54 36.36 24.41
CA LEU A 610 -0.14 35.93 24.49
C LEU A 610 0.74 36.94 25.24
N ALA A 611 0.51 38.25 25.08
CA ALA A 611 1.19 39.29 25.83
C ALA A 611 0.86 39.28 27.33
N ALA A 612 -0.28 38.73 27.74
CA ALA A 612 -0.59 38.45 29.14
C ALA A 612 0.19 37.24 29.69
N GLY A 613 0.90 36.50 28.84
CA GLY A 613 1.55 35.22 29.16
C GLY A 613 0.57 34.04 29.25
N ALA A 614 -0.64 34.22 28.73
CA ALA A 614 -1.72 33.22 28.78
C ALA A 614 -1.73 32.33 27.53
N VAL A 615 -2.37 31.17 27.66
CA VAL A 615 -2.56 30.17 26.61
C VAL A 615 -3.85 30.49 25.87
N TYR A 616 -3.82 30.68 24.54
CA TYR A 616 -5.06 30.92 23.79
C TYR A 616 -5.75 29.61 23.41
N LEU A 617 -7.07 29.56 23.60
CA LEU A 617 -7.95 28.45 23.22
C LEU A 617 -8.93 28.96 22.15
N PRO A 618 -8.61 28.79 20.85
CA PRO A 618 -9.46 29.27 19.78
C PRO A 618 -10.70 28.38 19.61
N ILE A 619 -11.87 29.00 19.41
CA ILE A 619 -13.14 28.32 19.16
C ILE A 619 -13.82 29.00 17.97
N ALA A 620 -14.08 28.26 16.89
CA ALA A 620 -14.74 28.81 15.71
C ALA A 620 -16.17 29.28 16.00
N ALA A 621 -16.59 30.31 15.26
CA ALA A 621 -17.90 30.96 15.43
C ALA A 621 -19.09 30.07 15.06
N ASP A 622 -18.86 29.09 14.18
CA ASP A 622 -19.86 28.15 13.66
C ASP A 622 -19.99 26.87 14.51
N GLN A 623 -19.27 26.77 15.63
CA GLN A 623 -19.34 25.61 16.52
C GLN A 623 -20.70 25.57 17.26
N PRO A 624 -21.37 24.40 17.32
CA PRO A 624 -22.61 24.25 18.10
C PRO A 624 -22.40 24.57 19.58
N ARG A 625 -23.40 25.15 20.22
CA ARG A 625 -23.31 25.63 21.61
C ARG A 625 -22.82 24.55 22.59
N GLU A 626 -23.36 23.35 22.48
CA GLU A 626 -22.99 22.23 23.36
C GLU A 626 -21.50 21.87 23.22
N ARG A 627 -20.96 21.97 21.99
CA ARG A 627 -19.54 21.74 21.73
C ARG A 627 -18.67 22.87 22.25
N VAL A 628 -19.11 24.12 22.15
CA VAL A 628 -18.42 25.28 22.76
C VAL A 628 -18.30 25.07 24.27
N ASP A 629 -19.40 24.76 24.96
CA ASP A 629 -19.40 24.56 26.41
C ASP A 629 -18.45 23.41 26.82
N ARG A 630 -18.42 22.31 26.06
CA ARG A 630 -17.46 21.20 26.27
C ARG A 630 -16.01 21.63 26.07
N ILE A 631 -15.69 22.36 25.00
CA ILE A 631 -14.31 22.82 24.73
C ILE A 631 -13.85 23.77 25.84
N LEU A 632 -14.72 24.64 26.34
CA LEU A 632 -14.40 25.54 27.45
C LEU A 632 -14.07 24.78 28.75
N ASP A 633 -14.87 23.75 29.07
CA ASP A 633 -14.67 22.90 30.24
C ASP A 633 -13.38 22.07 30.13
N LEU A 634 -13.23 21.28 29.05
CA LEU A 634 -12.06 20.44 28.82
C LEU A 634 -10.77 21.25 28.65
N GLY A 635 -10.88 22.45 28.08
CA GLY A 635 -9.76 23.38 27.89
C GLY A 635 -9.34 24.10 29.16
N GLY A 636 -10.18 24.10 30.20
CA GLY A 636 -9.92 24.81 31.46
C GLY A 636 -9.88 26.33 31.30
N ALA A 637 -10.72 26.88 30.41
CA ALA A 637 -10.72 28.32 30.12
C ALA A 637 -11.28 29.12 31.31
N SER A 638 -10.54 30.14 31.76
CA SER A 638 -10.95 30.98 32.90
C SER A 638 -11.74 32.22 32.47
N VAL A 639 -11.46 32.75 31.28
CA VAL A 639 -12.09 33.94 30.67
C VAL A 639 -12.22 33.72 29.17
N ALA A 640 -13.26 34.30 28.57
CA ALA A 640 -13.47 34.38 27.13
C ALA A 640 -13.24 35.80 26.59
N VAL A 641 -12.53 35.91 25.48
CA VAL A 641 -12.45 37.11 24.64
C VAL A 641 -13.29 36.87 23.39
N VAL A 642 -14.23 37.78 23.12
CA VAL A 642 -15.22 37.62 22.05
C VAL A 642 -15.05 38.69 20.98
N THR A 643 -14.96 38.28 19.71
CA THR A 643 -15.01 39.18 18.56
C THR A 643 -16.46 39.42 18.09
N GLY A 644 -16.70 40.54 17.39
CA GLY A 644 -18.02 40.88 16.86
C GLY A 644 -18.90 41.67 17.82
N GLU A 645 -20.17 41.83 17.46
CA GLU A 645 -21.08 42.79 18.13
C GLU A 645 -21.80 42.21 19.36
N SER A 646 -21.94 40.89 19.43
CA SER A 646 -22.71 40.23 20.50
C SER A 646 -21.84 39.26 21.28
N ILE A 647 -21.84 39.41 22.61
CA ILE A 647 -21.25 38.42 23.52
C ILE A 647 -22.28 37.28 23.72
N PRO A 648 -21.98 36.03 23.32
CA PRO A 648 -22.86 34.92 23.59
C PRO A 648 -22.92 34.65 25.10
N ALA A 649 -24.04 34.11 25.59
CA ALA A 649 -24.09 33.61 26.95
C ALA A 649 -23.09 32.45 27.08
N LEU A 650 -22.14 32.50 27.99
CA LEU A 650 -21.13 31.45 28.20
C LEU A 650 -21.11 30.99 29.66
N PRO A 651 -20.62 29.77 29.96
CA PRO A 651 -20.47 29.29 31.33
C PRO A 651 -19.34 29.99 32.10
N ILE A 652 -18.56 30.84 31.44
CA ILE A 652 -17.43 31.58 31.99
C ILE A 652 -17.56 33.09 31.72
N PRO A 653 -16.85 33.96 32.47
CA PRO A 653 -16.83 35.40 32.20
C PRO A 653 -16.32 35.69 30.78
N ALA A 654 -16.98 36.63 30.10
CA ALA A 654 -16.61 37.04 28.75
C ALA A 654 -16.41 38.57 28.65
N VAL A 655 -15.54 39.00 27.76
CA VAL A 655 -15.32 40.40 27.40
C VAL A 655 -15.22 40.55 25.89
N SER A 656 -15.85 41.57 25.32
CA SER A 656 -15.68 41.83 23.88
C SER A 656 -14.34 42.52 23.60
N VAL A 657 -13.77 42.27 22.42
CA VAL A 657 -12.52 42.94 22.01
C VAL A 657 -12.68 44.45 21.96
N ARG A 658 -13.84 44.95 21.50
CA ARG A 658 -14.16 46.40 21.48
C ARG A 658 -14.16 47.01 22.87
N GLU A 659 -14.79 46.35 23.84
CA GLU A 659 -14.77 46.79 25.25
C GLU A 659 -13.36 46.78 25.82
N ALA A 660 -12.57 45.76 25.52
CA ALA A 660 -11.20 45.65 25.99
C ALA A 660 -10.29 46.75 25.42
N ILE A 661 -10.43 47.07 24.12
CA ILE A 661 -9.67 48.14 23.45
C ILE A 661 -10.08 49.53 23.95
N ALA A 662 -11.36 49.73 24.30
CA ALA A 662 -11.85 51.01 24.80
C ALA A 662 -11.36 51.35 26.22
N GLN A 663 -10.87 50.36 26.98
CA GLN A 663 -10.33 50.61 28.31
C GLN A 663 -9.00 51.34 28.25
N SER A 664 -8.87 52.38 29.07
CA SER A 664 -7.61 53.11 29.24
C SER A 664 -6.80 52.48 30.37
N GLY A 665 -5.65 51.89 30.03
CA GLY A 665 -4.73 51.29 30.99
C GLY A 665 -3.35 51.06 30.36
N ALA A 666 -2.32 50.99 31.19
CA ALA A 666 -0.96 50.66 30.75
C ALA A 666 -0.68 49.18 31.08
N ALA A 667 -0.24 48.42 30.08
CA ALA A 667 0.25 47.07 30.26
C ALA A 667 1.48 46.85 29.38
N ASP A 668 2.51 46.22 29.94
CA ASP A 668 3.64 45.71 29.19
C ASP A 668 3.48 44.20 28.92
N PRO A 669 3.97 43.69 27.78
CA PRO A 669 4.01 42.26 27.51
C PRO A 669 4.79 41.50 28.59
N VAL A 670 4.29 40.34 29.01
CA VAL A 670 5.02 39.40 29.86
C VAL A 670 6.16 38.78 29.06
N THR A 671 7.35 38.67 29.66
CA THR A 671 8.41 37.81 29.14
C THR A 671 8.02 36.35 29.32
N THR A 672 7.70 35.67 28.22
CA THR A 672 7.23 34.28 28.22
C THR A 672 8.38 33.32 27.94
N ASP A 673 8.48 32.25 28.71
CA ASP A 673 9.37 31.13 28.40
C ASP A 673 8.89 30.43 27.12
N PRO A 674 9.72 30.30 26.06
CA PRO A 674 9.33 29.56 24.86
C PRO A 674 8.92 28.10 25.13
N GLY A 675 9.39 27.50 26.22
CA GLY A 675 8.96 26.17 26.65
C GLY A 675 7.53 26.11 27.22
N ALA A 676 6.91 27.25 27.52
CA ALA A 676 5.54 27.31 28.00
C ALA A 676 4.51 27.07 26.88
N LEU A 677 3.30 26.66 27.27
CA LEU A 677 2.19 26.49 26.34
C LEU A 677 1.81 27.82 25.68
N ALA A 678 1.67 27.79 24.36
CA ALA A 678 1.16 28.89 23.56
C ALA A 678 -0.34 28.76 23.32
N TYR A 679 -0.78 27.56 22.96
CA TYR A 679 -2.18 27.28 22.64
C TYR A 679 -2.61 25.86 22.92
N VAL A 680 -3.93 25.72 23.05
CA VAL A 680 -4.61 24.42 23.01
C VAL A 680 -5.59 24.44 21.86
N VAL A 681 -5.40 23.57 20.87
CA VAL A 681 -6.37 23.40 19.76
C VAL A 681 -7.10 22.09 19.95
N PHE A 682 -8.42 22.12 19.86
CA PHE A 682 -9.24 20.93 19.97
C PHE A 682 -9.43 20.26 18.62
N THR A 683 -9.21 18.96 18.59
CA THR A 683 -9.44 18.10 17.42
C THR A 683 -10.48 17.04 17.74
N SER A 684 -11.07 16.44 16.70
CA SER A 684 -11.99 15.30 16.80
C SER A 684 -11.33 14.11 17.52
N GLY A 685 -12.06 13.41 18.38
CA GLY A 685 -11.56 12.25 19.14
C GLY A 685 -12.21 10.93 18.75
N SER A 686 -11.45 9.84 18.78
CA SER A 686 -11.92 8.49 18.39
C SER A 686 -13.05 7.94 19.28
N THR A 687 -13.18 8.46 20.51
CA THR A 687 -14.26 8.13 21.46
C THR A 687 -15.50 9.03 21.30
N GLY A 688 -15.47 9.99 20.38
CA GLY A 688 -16.51 11.01 20.20
C GLY A 688 -16.45 12.21 21.16
N GLU A 689 -15.38 12.31 21.96
CA GLU A 689 -15.08 13.47 22.81
C GLU A 689 -13.95 14.31 22.20
N PRO A 690 -14.07 15.65 22.10
CA PRO A 690 -13.01 16.52 21.61
C PRO A 690 -11.72 16.36 22.44
N LYS A 691 -10.56 16.33 21.79
CA LYS A 691 -9.24 16.23 22.45
C LYS A 691 -8.43 17.51 22.23
N GLY A 692 -8.00 18.14 23.32
CA GLY A 692 -7.17 19.36 23.28
C GLY A 692 -5.70 19.01 23.14
N VAL A 693 -5.04 19.47 22.08
CA VAL A 693 -3.61 19.28 21.85
C VAL A 693 -2.84 20.46 22.45
N GLU A 694 -1.89 20.19 23.34
CA GLU A 694 -1.11 21.22 24.05
C GLU A 694 0.19 21.54 23.32
N LEU A 695 0.30 22.75 22.76
CA LEU A 695 1.47 23.20 22.00
C LEU A 695 2.23 24.29 22.72
N THR A 696 3.56 24.16 22.76
CA THR A 696 4.46 25.19 23.29
C THR A 696 4.76 26.26 22.24
N HIS A 697 5.21 27.43 22.71
CA HIS A 697 5.72 28.46 21.82
C HIS A 697 6.89 27.95 20.97
N ASP A 698 7.84 27.23 21.60
CA ASP A 698 9.04 26.74 20.93
C ASP A 698 8.75 25.71 19.83
N ALA A 699 7.78 24.81 20.06
CA ALA A 699 7.37 23.82 19.06
C ALA A 699 6.77 24.51 17.82
N ALA A 700 5.86 25.46 18.01
CA ALA A 700 5.26 26.22 16.92
C ALA A 700 6.30 27.12 16.20
N MET A 701 7.22 27.71 16.95
CA MET A 701 8.27 28.55 16.41
C MET A 701 9.25 27.80 15.50
N ASN A 702 9.46 26.49 15.69
CA ASN A 702 10.30 25.71 14.78
C ASN A 702 9.77 25.75 13.34
N THR A 703 8.45 25.54 13.17
CA THR A 703 7.80 25.59 11.85
C THR A 703 7.82 27.01 11.28
N VAL A 704 7.50 28.01 12.10
CA VAL A 704 7.52 29.43 11.70
C VAL A 704 8.91 29.84 11.22
N GLU A 705 9.96 29.62 12.01
CA GLU A 705 11.34 29.98 11.69
C GLU A 705 11.83 29.27 10.43
N THR A 706 11.55 27.97 10.33
CA THR A 706 11.99 27.15 9.20
C THR A 706 11.40 27.65 7.90
N LEU A 707 10.08 27.80 7.83
CA LEU A 707 9.41 28.20 6.59
C LEU A 707 9.70 29.67 6.26
N SER A 708 9.77 30.56 7.26
CA SER A 708 10.22 31.94 7.06
C SER A 708 11.62 32.02 6.46
N ALA A 709 12.58 31.21 6.93
CA ALA A 709 13.93 31.18 6.38
C ALA A 709 13.97 30.55 4.99
N ARG A 710 13.27 29.42 4.78
CA ARG A 710 13.28 28.65 3.52
C ARG A 710 12.69 29.44 2.34
N PHE A 711 11.63 30.20 2.61
CA PHE A 711 10.96 31.03 1.61
C PHE A 711 11.37 32.51 1.68
N GLY A 712 12.21 32.88 2.65
CA GLY A 712 12.76 34.24 2.78
C GLY A 712 11.68 35.29 3.00
N PHE A 713 10.81 35.11 4.00
CA PHE A 713 9.76 36.09 4.31
C PHE A 713 10.35 37.40 4.85
N GLY A 714 9.82 38.53 4.40
CA GLY A 714 10.30 39.85 4.78
C GLY A 714 9.23 40.95 4.81
N PRO A 715 9.65 42.22 4.98
CA PRO A 715 8.73 43.36 5.13
C PRO A 715 7.83 43.66 3.92
N ASP A 716 8.24 43.23 2.74
CA ASP A 716 7.47 43.41 1.50
C ASP A 716 6.44 42.29 1.28
N ASP A 717 6.52 41.20 2.07
CA ASP A 717 5.64 40.06 1.93
C ASP A 717 4.29 40.24 2.60
N ARG A 718 3.29 39.61 1.98
CA ARG A 718 1.90 39.65 2.42
C ARG A 718 1.30 38.26 2.31
N SER A 719 0.64 37.80 3.36
CA SER A 719 -0.12 36.54 3.36
C SER A 719 -1.63 36.80 3.36
N LEU A 720 -2.40 35.91 2.75
CA LEU A 720 -3.84 35.89 2.91
C LEU A 720 -4.19 35.12 4.18
N ALA A 721 -4.70 35.80 5.20
CA ALA A 721 -5.13 35.16 6.44
C ALA A 721 -6.54 34.59 6.27
N LEU A 722 -6.67 33.46 5.57
CA LEU A 722 -7.95 32.80 5.30
C LEU A 722 -8.35 31.82 6.42
N LEU A 723 -7.37 31.14 7.02
CA LEU A 723 -7.61 30.07 7.98
C LEU A 723 -8.18 30.63 9.31
N THR A 724 -9.06 29.86 9.95
CA THR A 724 -9.58 30.19 11.28
C THR A 724 -8.56 29.80 12.36
N LEU A 725 -8.61 30.48 13.51
CA LEU A 725 -7.61 30.28 14.57
C LEU A 725 -7.68 28.89 15.23
N ASP A 726 -8.81 28.17 15.09
CA ASP A 726 -8.96 26.78 15.53
C ASP A 726 -8.33 25.76 14.58
N ALA A 727 -7.89 26.19 13.40
CA ALA A 727 -6.93 25.46 12.58
C ALA A 727 -5.51 25.92 12.94
N ASP A 728 -4.67 24.99 13.38
CA ASP A 728 -3.29 25.27 13.78
C ASP A 728 -2.44 25.90 12.66
N MET A 729 -2.70 25.57 11.39
CA MET A 729 -2.08 26.21 10.22
C MET A 729 -2.21 27.75 10.21
N SER A 730 -3.20 28.33 10.87
CA SER A 730 -3.36 29.79 11.01
C SER A 730 -2.22 30.45 11.80
N VAL A 731 -1.46 29.68 12.58
CA VAL A 731 -0.25 30.17 13.27
C VAL A 731 0.77 30.67 12.25
N LEU A 732 0.91 30.02 11.10
CA LEU A 732 1.78 30.49 10.02
C LEU A 732 1.25 31.77 9.37
N ASP A 733 -0.06 31.87 9.14
CA ASP A 733 -0.69 33.07 8.54
C ASP A 733 -0.32 34.32 9.34
N VAL A 734 -0.43 34.23 10.66
CA VAL A 734 -0.25 35.36 11.58
C VAL A 734 1.23 35.56 11.92
N PHE A 735 1.87 34.56 12.54
CA PHE A 735 3.15 34.78 13.19
C PHE A 735 4.32 34.82 12.22
N ALA A 736 4.26 34.10 11.08
CA ALA A 736 5.35 34.13 10.10
C ALA A 736 5.50 35.52 9.45
N MET A 737 4.39 36.13 9.04
CA MET A 737 4.40 37.47 8.43
C MET A 737 4.71 38.57 9.45
N LEU A 738 4.02 38.56 10.60
CA LEU A 738 4.17 39.63 11.59
C LEU A 738 5.57 39.63 12.23
N ARG A 739 6.20 38.46 12.36
CA ARG A 739 7.60 38.36 12.78
C ARG A 739 8.57 38.91 11.73
N ALA A 740 8.33 38.62 10.45
CA ALA A 740 9.17 39.06 9.34
C ALA A 740 9.07 40.57 9.05
N GLY A 741 8.06 41.24 9.62
CA GLY A 741 7.77 42.64 9.37
C GLY A 741 6.85 42.88 8.18
N GLY A 742 6.30 41.82 7.58
CA GLY A 742 5.32 41.88 6.50
C GLY A 742 3.91 42.18 7.02
N ALA A 743 2.88 41.92 6.21
CA ALA A 743 1.50 42.17 6.59
C ALA A 743 0.58 40.96 6.30
N ILE A 744 -0.52 40.86 7.04
CA ILE A 744 -1.58 39.89 6.76
C ILE A 744 -2.77 40.59 6.12
N VAL A 745 -3.36 39.97 5.09
CA VAL A 745 -4.58 40.42 4.42
C VAL A 745 -5.75 39.63 5.02
N MET A 746 -6.58 40.31 5.80
CA MET A 746 -7.66 39.69 6.53
C MET A 746 -8.86 39.39 5.62
N VAL A 747 -9.38 38.16 5.72
CA VAL A 747 -10.65 37.75 5.11
C VAL A 747 -11.73 37.74 6.19
N ASP A 748 -12.88 38.37 5.91
CA ASP A 748 -14.01 38.39 6.83
C ASP A 748 -14.74 37.04 6.84
N GLU A 749 -15.43 36.73 7.94
CA GLU A 749 -16.19 35.47 8.10
C GLU A 749 -17.15 35.20 6.94
N ALA A 750 -17.87 36.22 6.47
CA ALA A 750 -18.83 36.10 5.37
C ALA A 750 -18.17 35.74 4.02
N ASP A 751 -16.89 36.05 3.86
CA ASP A 751 -16.13 35.85 2.62
C ASP A 751 -15.25 34.60 2.67
N ARG A 752 -15.26 33.85 3.78
CA ARG A 752 -14.39 32.69 4.05
C ARG A 752 -14.62 31.50 3.12
N ARG A 753 -15.68 31.54 2.29
CA ARG A 753 -16.01 30.54 1.25
C ARG A 753 -16.14 31.17 -0.15
N SER A 754 -15.61 32.37 -0.36
CA SER A 754 -15.79 33.18 -1.59
C SER A 754 -14.47 33.36 -2.36
N PRO A 755 -14.08 32.42 -3.23
CA PRO A 755 -12.77 32.43 -3.87
C PRO A 755 -12.55 33.62 -4.83
N GLU A 756 -13.61 34.20 -5.39
CA GLU A 756 -13.53 35.44 -6.19
C GLU A 756 -13.09 36.63 -5.33
N ILE A 757 -13.55 36.67 -4.07
CA ILE A 757 -13.15 37.69 -3.11
C ILE A 757 -11.69 37.47 -2.72
N TRP A 758 -11.26 36.22 -2.50
CA TRP A 758 -9.85 35.92 -2.23
C TRP A 758 -8.96 36.37 -3.38
N ALA A 759 -9.31 36.01 -4.63
CA ALA A 759 -8.57 36.41 -5.82
C ALA A 759 -8.49 37.94 -5.96
N ARG A 760 -9.59 38.65 -5.68
CA ARG A 760 -9.61 40.13 -5.65
C ARG A 760 -8.66 40.67 -4.58
N LEU A 761 -8.70 40.14 -3.35
CA LEU A 761 -7.82 40.57 -2.25
C LEU A 761 -6.34 40.28 -2.57
N VAL A 762 -6.04 39.11 -3.14
CA VAL A 762 -4.69 38.74 -3.59
C VAL A 762 -4.15 39.77 -4.59
N ARG A 763 -4.93 40.13 -5.61
CA ARG A 763 -4.51 41.15 -6.60
C ARG A 763 -4.43 42.55 -6.01
N GLN A 764 -5.44 42.95 -5.23
CA GLN A 764 -5.55 44.30 -4.67
C GLN A 764 -4.42 44.60 -3.70
N HIS A 765 -4.07 43.65 -2.84
CA HIS A 765 -3.04 43.83 -1.82
C HIS A 765 -1.68 43.25 -2.23
N GLY A 766 -1.56 42.61 -3.39
CA GLY A 766 -0.33 41.98 -3.85
C GLY A 766 0.15 40.91 -2.87
N VAL A 767 -0.72 39.95 -2.55
CA VAL A 767 -0.38 38.82 -1.67
C VAL A 767 0.73 38.00 -2.31
N SER A 768 1.85 37.84 -1.61
CA SER A 768 3.03 37.14 -2.10
C SER A 768 3.13 35.69 -1.63
N VAL A 769 2.48 35.36 -0.52
CA VAL A 769 2.53 34.03 0.09
C VAL A 769 1.11 33.53 0.34
N LEU A 770 0.80 32.32 -0.12
CA LEU A 770 -0.44 31.64 0.22
C LEU A 770 -0.13 30.42 1.09
N ASN A 771 -0.78 30.33 2.24
CA ASN A 771 -0.73 29.18 3.13
C ASN A 771 -2.16 28.64 3.27
N LEU A 772 -2.51 27.67 2.43
CA LEU A 772 -3.89 27.23 2.24
C LEU A 772 -3.96 25.71 2.13
N MET A 773 -5.09 25.14 2.54
CA MET A 773 -5.36 23.71 2.28
C MET A 773 -5.59 23.47 0.77
N PRO A 774 -5.34 22.24 0.26
CA PRO A 774 -5.49 21.91 -1.15
C PRO A 774 -6.86 22.28 -1.73
N GLY A 775 -7.95 22.00 -1.00
CA GLY A 775 -9.30 22.35 -1.45
C GLY A 775 -9.53 23.85 -1.64
N ALA A 776 -8.98 24.69 -0.76
CA ALA A 776 -9.08 26.15 -0.90
C ALA A 776 -8.24 26.66 -2.08
N LEU A 777 -7.07 26.05 -2.34
CA LEU A 777 -6.28 26.35 -3.53
C LEU A 777 -7.00 25.94 -4.81
N GLU A 778 -7.65 24.77 -4.84
CA GLU A 778 -8.47 24.34 -5.98
C GLU A 778 -9.61 25.32 -6.29
N MET A 779 -10.28 25.83 -5.25
CA MET A 779 -11.28 26.89 -5.41
C MET A 779 -10.68 28.14 -6.03
N LEU A 780 -9.51 28.58 -5.54
CA LEU A 780 -8.83 29.76 -6.06
C LEU A 780 -8.36 29.57 -7.51
N VAL A 781 -7.84 28.38 -7.85
CA VAL A 781 -7.41 28.04 -9.21
C VAL A 781 -8.60 28.04 -10.17
N SER A 782 -9.76 27.59 -9.71
CA SER A 782 -10.98 27.50 -10.52
C SER A 782 -11.58 28.88 -10.87
N VAL A 783 -11.25 29.94 -10.11
CA VAL A 783 -11.61 31.32 -10.47
C VAL A 783 -10.84 31.79 -11.71
N GLY A 784 -9.61 31.29 -11.90
CA GLY A 784 -8.74 31.66 -13.02
C GLY A 784 -8.17 33.08 -12.95
N GLY A 785 -7.40 33.43 -13.99
CA GLY A 785 -6.70 34.70 -14.13
C GLY A 785 -5.37 34.75 -13.36
N GLU A 786 -4.40 35.47 -13.92
CA GLU A 786 -3.03 35.52 -13.39
C GLU A 786 -2.97 36.10 -11.96
N LEU A 787 -2.07 35.56 -11.15
CA LEU A 787 -1.74 35.98 -9.79
C LEU A 787 -0.24 36.28 -9.66
N PRO A 788 0.31 37.24 -10.43
CA PRO A 788 1.76 37.41 -10.60
C PRO A 788 2.50 37.89 -9.35
N SER A 789 1.78 38.31 -8.31
CA SER A 789 2.39 38.69 -7.01
C SER A 789 2.73 37.48 -6.14
N VAL A 790 2.06 36.34 -6.36
CA VAL A 790 2.25 35.13 -5.56
C VAL A 790 3.57 34.46 -5.95
N ARG A 791 4.52 34.44 -5.01
CA ARG A 791 5.85 33.83 -5.20
C ARG A 791 6.01 32.50 -4.46
N ALA A 792 5.17 32.22 -3.47
CA ALA A 792 5.21 31.00 -2.70
C ALA A 792 3.81 30.48 -2.35
N VAL A 793 3.60 29.18 -2.52
CA VAL A 793 2.42 28.45 -2.06
C VAL A 793 2.87 27.36 -1.10
N LEU A 794 2.34 27.41 0.10
CA LEU A 794 2.50 26.41 1.15
C LEU A 794 1.16 25.69 1.30
N THR A 795 1.13 24.39 1.05
CA THR A 795 -0.11 23.62 1.12
C THR A 795 0.08 22.30 1.83
N GLY A 796 -0.90 21.92 2.64
CA GLY A 796 -0.86 20.71 3.44
C GLY A 796 -2.19 20.48 4.16
N GLY A 797 -2.18 19.51 5.07
CA GLY A 797 -3.39 19.12 5.82
C GLY A 797 -4.22 18.04 5.12
N ASP A 798 -4.16 17.94 3.78
CA ASP A 798 -4.87 16.93 2.98
C ASP A 798 -4.01 16.42 1.80
N TRP A 799 -4.57 15.51 0.99
CA TRP A 799 -3.95 15.02 -0.24
C TRP A 799 -3.67 16.17 -1.22
N VAL A 800 -2.41 16.35 -1.60
CA VAL A 800 -1.98 17.37 -2.57
C VAL A 800 -1.79 16.71 -3.92
N SER A 801 -2.63 17.03 -4.89
CA SER A 801 -2.52 16.48 -6.24
C SER A 801 -1.35 17.14 -7.00
N PRO A 802 -0.60 16.39 -7.83
CA PRO A 802 0.39 16.97 -8.73
C PRO A 802 -0.25 17.95 -9.74
N GLU A 803 -1.51 17.69 -10.12
CA GLU A 803 -2.28 18.55 -11.02
C GLU A 803 -2.54 19.93 -10.43
N LEU A 804 -2.79 20.02 -9.12
CA LEU A 804 -2.93 21.30 -8.43
C LEU A 804 -1.65 22.13 -8.55
N ALA A 805 -0.48 21.51 -8.37
CA ALA A 805 0.80 22.19 -8.52
C ALA A 805 1.01 22.72 -9.95
N ARG A 806 0.72 21.90 -10.97
CA ARG A 806 0.75 22.31 -12.39
C ARG A 806 -0.15 23.51 -12.67
N ARG A 807 -1.43 23.41 -12.30
CA ARG A 807 -2.43 24.46 -12.57
C ARG A 807 -2.06 25.75 -11.84
N PHE A 808 -1.52 25.66 -10.62
CA PHE A 808 -1.08 26.85 -9.89
C PHE A 808 0.15 27.50 -10.53
N ALA A 809 1.12 26.72 -11.01
CA ALA A 809 2.29 27.24 -11.72
C ALA A 809 1.90 28.02 -13.00
N ALA A 810 0.79 27.67 -13.64
CA ALA A 810 0.24 28.43 -14.77
C ALA A 810 -0.36 29.79 -14.36
N LEU A 811 -0.97 29.88 -13.18
CA LEU A 811 -1.54 31.14 -12.66
C LEU A 811 -0.48 32.10 -12.12
N ALA A 812 0.60 31.56 -11.56
CA ALA A 812 1.71 32.31 -11.02
C ALA A 812 3.05 31.73 -11.52
N PRO A 813 3.49 32.12 -12.75
CA PRO A 813 4.75 31.63 -13.29
C PRO A 813 5.93 31.94 -12.36
N GLY A 814 6.73 30.93 -12.04
CA GLY A 814 7.89 31.05 -11.13
C GLY A 814 7.55 30.92 -9.63
N VAL A 815 6.30 30.58 -9.29
CA VAL A 815 5.91 30.26 -7.92
C VAL A 815 6.69 29.06 -7.37
N ARG A 816 7.14 29.16 -6.12
CA ARG A 816 7.63 28.00 -5.36
C ARG A 816 6.45 27.31 -4.70
N PHE A 817 6.11 26.12 -5.17
CA PHE A 817 5.01 25.33 -4.65
C PHE A 817 5.53 24.25 -3.70
N ALA A 818 5.04 24.21 -2.47
CA ALA A 818 5.48 23.25 -1.47
C ALA A 818 4.31 22.49 -0.85
N GLY A 819 4.37 21.16 -0.97
CA GLY A 819 3.55 20.23 -0.18
C GLY A 819 4.15 20.05 1.21
N LEU A 820 3.32 20.12 2.24
CA LEU A 820 3.70 20.06 3.64
C LEU A 820 2.95 18.94 4.34
N GLY A 821 3.69 18.06 5.03
CA GLY A 821 3.14 16.97 5.83
C GLY A 821 3.19 17.31 7.32
N GLY A 822 2.20 16.87 8.08
CA GLY A 822 2.13 17.10 9.53
C GLY A 822 0.76 16.84 10.13
N ALA A 823 0.69 17.03 11.44
CA ALA A 823 -0.53 16.98 12.23
C ALA A 823 -0.52 18.09 13.30
N THR A 824 -1.65 18.31 13.96
CA THR A 824 -1.74 19.24 15.09
C THR A 824 -0.75 18.90 16.20
N GLU A 825 -0.55 17.61 16.46
CA GLU A 825 0.42 17.12 17.44
C GLU A 825 1.88 17.29 17.02
N THR A 826 2.16 17.75 15.78
CA THR A 826 3.50 18.03 15.26
C THR A 826 3.69 19.52 14.95
N ALA A 827 2.97 20.42 15.62
CA ALA A 827 3.08 21.86 15.46
C ALA A 827 2.97 22.29 14.00
N ILE A 828 1.81 21.98 13.40
CA ILE A 828 1.42 22.34 12.03
C ILE A 828 2.03 21.43 10.96
N HIS A 829 3.36 21.51 10.78
CA HIS A 829 4.07 20.80 9.72
C HIS A 829 5.37 20.20 10.25
N ALA A 830 5.64 18.96 9.85
CA ALA A 830 6.83 18.18 10.19
C ALA A 830 7.73 17.94 8.98
N THR A 831 7.19 17.98 7.77
CA THR A 831 7.91 17.65 6.53
C THR A 831 7.61 18.63 5.40
N ILE A 832 8.47 18.66 4.39
CA ILE A 832 8.35 19.52 3.20
C ILE A 832 8.79 18.80 1.92
N CYS A 833 8.01 18.98 0.86
CA CYS A 833 8.37 18.67 -0.52
C CYS A 833 8.14 19.91 -1.39
N GLU A 834 9.22 20.51 -1.89
CA GLU A 834 9.11 21.55 -2.94
C GLU A 834 8.97 20.88 -4.30
N VAL A 835 8.02 21.36 -5.09
CA VAL A 835 7.79 20.91 -6.47
C VAL A 835 8.67 21.75 -7.38
N ASP A 836 9.80 21.16 -7.82
CA ASP A 836 10.75 21.81 -8.71
C ASP A 836 10.41 21.49 -10.17
N GLY A 837 9.69 22.41 -10.83
CA GLY A 837 9.29 22.25 -12.24
C GLY A 837 8.04 21.38 -12.42
N GLU A 838 8.05 20.53 -13.44
CA GLU A 838 6.93 19.64 -13.74
C GLU A 838 6.91 18.46 -12.75
N PRO A 839 5.81 18.23 -12.00
CA PRO A 839 5.70 17.07 -11.12
C PRO A 839 5.92 15.76 -11.90
N PRO A 840 6.74 14.82 -11.37
CA PRO A 840 6.94 13.52 -11.99
C PRO A 840 5.63 12.77 -12.24
N ALA A 841 5.54 12.07 -13.38
CA ALA A 841 4.33 11.37 -13.79
C ALA A 841 3.97 10.17 -12.90
N ASP A 842 4.93 9.63 -12.15
CA ASP A 842 4.76 8.53 -11.20
C ASP A 842 4.24 8.99 -9.83
N TRP A 843 4.05 10.29 -9.61
CA TRP A 843 3.51 10.80 -8.36
C TRP A 843 1.99 10.63 -8.32
N ALA A 844 1.50 9.79 -7.42
CA ALA A 844 0.06 9.74 -7.08
C ALA A 844 -0.37 10.99 -6.27
N SER A 845 0.54 11.51 -5.44
CA SER A 845 0.43 12.79 -4.73
C SER A 845 1.78 13.49 -4.73
N VAL A 846 1.78 14.78 -4.41
CA VAL A 846 3.01 15.42 -3.93
C VAL A 846 3.44 14.69 -2.64
N PRO A 847 4.67 14.14 -2.55
CA PRO A 847 5.14 13.44 -1.37
C PRO A 847 5.18 14.34 -0.13
N TYR A 848 5.26 13.75 1.05
CA TYR A 848 5.58 14.47 2.28
C TYR A 848 7.01 15.04 2.25
N GLY A 849 7.89 14.46 1.43
CA GLY A 849 9.23 14.98 1.20
C GLY A 849 10.18 14.65 2.35
N THR A 850 10.95 15.63 2.83
CA THR A 850 11.92 15.42 3.92
C THR A 850 11.49 16.12 5.21
N PRO A 851 11.98 15.66 6.38
CA PRO A 851 11.73 16.36 7.64
C PRO A 851 12.21 17.82 7.62
N LEU A 852 11.49 18.70 8.32
CA LEU A 852 11.98 20.05 8.64
C LEU A 852 13.18 19.97 9.59
N PRO A 853 14.03 21.02 9.67
CA PRO A 853 15.07 21.09 10.68
C PRO A 853 14.51 20.89 12.10
N ASN A 854 15.30 20.25 12.95
CA ASN A 854 14.99 19.84 14.31
C ASN A 854 13.86 18.79 14.43
N ILE A 855 13.38 18.24 13.32
CA ILE A 855 12.41 17.15 13.25
C ILE A 855 13.07 15.89 12.72
N ALA A 856 12.69 14.75 13.29
CA ALA A 856 13.03 13.44 12.76
C ALA A 856 11.76 12.62 12.49
N CYS A 857 11.79 11.83 11.42
CA CYS A 857 10.72 10.92 11.03
C CYS A 857 11.23 9.48 10.96
N ARG A 858 10.32 8.54 11.24
CA ARG A 858 10.51 7.11 11.06
C ARG A 858 9.27 6.50 10.43
N VAL A 859 9.46 5.45 9.64
CA VAL A 859 8.39 4.62 9.12
C VAL A 859 8.59 3.22 9.69
N VAL A 860 7.68 2.79 10.56
CA VAL A 860 7.89 1.61 11.38
C VAL A 860 6.82 0.52 11.20
N GLY A 861 7.21 -0.72 11.43
CA GLY A 861 6.28 -1.84 11.60
C GLY A 861 5.55 -1.80 12.94
N ALA A 862 4.65 -2.77 13.15
CA ALA A 862 3.88 -2.88 14.39
C ALA A 862 4.74 -3.13 15.64
N ASP A 863 5.96 -3.64 15.44
CA ASP A 863 6.98 -3.89 16.45
C ASP A 863 7.90 -2.68 16.72
N GLY A 864 7.69 -1.57 16.02
CA GLY A 864 8.52 -0.36 16.12
C GLY A 864 9.85 -0.43 15.37
N THR A 865 10.08 -1.46 14.55
CA THR A 865 11.28 -1.57 13.70
C THR A 865 11.14 -0.75 12.42
N ASP A 866 12.24 -0.17 11.95
CA ASP A 866 12.23 0.63 10.71
C ASP A 866 12.00 -0.24 9.48
N ARG A 867 11.03 0.18 8.65
CA ARG A 867 10.73 -0.49 7.38
C ARG A 867 11.73 -0.10 6.29
N PRO A 868 12.15 -1.02 5.40
CA PRO A 868 12.94 -0.69 4.21
C PRO A 868 12.21 0.29 3.29
N ASP A 869 12.94 0.90 2.35
CA ASP A 869 12.33 1.74 1.31
C ASP A 869 11.27 0.95 0.52
N TRP A 870 10.23 1.65 0.08
CA TRP A 870 9.03 1.18 -0.60
C TRP A 870 8.04 0.36 0.24
N VAL A 871 8.39 0.02 1.49
CA VAL A 871 7.55 -0.73 2.40
C VAL A 871 6.75 0.23 3.28
N ALA A 872 5.43 0.05 3.31
CA ALA A 872 4.55 0.89 4.12
C ALA A 872 4.67 0.55 5.62
N GLY A 873 4.58 1.58 6.45
CA GLY A 873 4.56 1.48 7.92
C GLY A 873 3.92 2.71 8.54
N GLU A 874 3.78 2.71 9.87
CA GLU A 874 3.27 3.88 10.59
C GLU A 874 4.33 4.98 10.63
N LEU A 875 3.93 6.22 10.30
CA LEU A 875 4.79 7.40 10.41
C LEU A 875 4.88 7.86 11.88
N TRP A 876 6.10 7.91 12.40
CA TRP A 876 6.42 8.46 13.71
C TRP A 876 7.25 9.73 13.55
N VAL A 877 6.98 10.74 14.37
CA VAL A 877 7.63 12.06 14.31
C VAL A 877 8.20 12.41 15.69
N ALA A 878 9.42 12.94 15.74
CA ALA A 878 10.07 13.40 16.97
C ALA A 878 10.77 14.75 16.74
N GLY A 879 11.16 15.41 17.84
CA GLY A 879 11.98 16.62 17.81
C GLY A 879 11.23 17.90 18.19
N ARG A 880 11.82 19.06 17.85
CA ARG A 880 11.32 20.40 18.20
C ARG A 880 10.10 20.75 17.36
N GLY A 881 8.96 20.15 17.70
CA GLY A 881 7.71 20.31 16.97
C GLY A 881 6.62 19.36 17.46
N ILE A 882 6.95 18.34 18.26
CA ILE A 882 5.92 17.51 18.88
C ILE A 882 5.24 18.24 20.04
N ALA A 883 3.93 18.04 20.17
CA ALA A 883 3.12 18.58 21.25
C ALA A 883 3.53 18.01 22.62
N SER A 884 3.19 18.72 23.69
CA SER A 884 3.40 18.26 25.07
C SER A 884 2.49 17.08 25.46
N GLY A 885 1.37 16.93 24.74
CA GLY A 885 0.41 15.84 24.94
C GLY A 885 -1.02 16.29 24.71
N TYR A 886 -1.96 15.51 25.25
CA TYR A 886 -3.38 15.81 25.23
C TYR A 886 -3.88 16.29 26.60
N ARG A 887 -4.54 17.45 26.62
CA ARG A 887 -5.09 18.08 27.83
C ARG A 887 -6.02 17.12 28.57
N GLY A 888 -5.72 16.86 29.84
CA GLY A 888 -6.52 15.99 30.71
C GLY A 888 -6.56 14.50 30.31
N ARG A 889 -5.71 14.07 29.36
CA ARG A 889 -5.70 12.70 28.80
C ARG A 889 -4.31 12.06 28.84
N PRO A 890 -3.79 11.73 30.04
CA PRO A 890 -2.49 11.07 30.18
C PRO A 890 -2.47 9.66 29.58
N ASP A 891 -3.62 8.98 29.56
CA ASP A 891 -3.83 7.68 28.91
C ASP A 891 -3.55 7.75 27.41
N LEU A 892 -4.20 8.70 26.72
CA LEU A 892 -4.03 8.90 25.28
C LEU A 892 -2.64 9.47 24.95
N THR A 893 -2.10 10.32 25.82
CA THR A 893 -0.73 10.84 25.67
C THR A 893 0.27 9.70 25.71
N ALA A 894 0.19 8.79 26.68
CA ALA A 894 1.10 7.64 26.75
C ALA A 894 0.93 6.67 25.57
N GLU A 895 -0.27 6.55 25.00
CA GLU A 895 -0.53 5.73 23.82
C GLU A 895 0.11 6.32 22.54
N LYS A 896 0.04 7.63 22.36
CA LYS A 896 0.46 8.32 21.13
C LYS A 896 1.86 8.90 21.18
N PHE A 897 2.40 9.21 22.34
CA PHE A 897 3.75 9.75 22.54
C PHE A 897 4.60 8.69 23.24
N VAL A 898 5.31 7.88 22.44
CA VAL A 898 6.03 6.69 22.89
C VAL A 898 7.53 6.95 22.99
N GLU A 899 8.17 6.38 23.99
CA GLU A 899 9.63 6.42 24.12
C GLU A 899 10.27 5.33 23.24
N HIS A 900 11.24 5.71 22.42
CA HIS A 900 12.06 4.79 21.64
C HIS A 900 13.47 5.36 21.43
N ASP A 901 14.49 4.56 21.74
CA ASP A 901 15.91 4.95 21.72
C ASP A 901 16.21 6.26 22.47
N GLY A 902 15.55 6.44 23.62
CA GLY A 902 15.74 7.61 24.49
C GLY A 902 15.17 8.91 23.92
N ARG A 903 14.25 8.83 22.97
CA ARG A 903 13.51 9.97 22.41
C ARG A 903 12.01 9.69 22.45
N THR A 904 11.23 10.73 22.71
CA THR A 904 9.78 10.71 22.56
C THR A 904 9.39 10.83 21.07
N TRP A 905 8.57 9.91 20.59
CA TRP A 905 8.02 9.87 19.24
C TRP A 905 6.50 9.99 19.29
N TYR A 906 5.94 10.92 18.52
CA TYR A 906 4.51 10.98 18.25
C TYR A 906 4.14 10.02 17.12
N ARG A 907 3.19 9.13 17.40
CA ARG A 907 2.60 8.18 16.45
C ARG A 907 1.45 8.84 15.70
N THR A 908 1.64 9.19 14.42
CA THR A 908 0.65 9.99 13.69
C THR A 908 -0.61 9.19 13.29
N GLY A 909 -0.49 7.87 13.22
CA GLY A 909 -1.48 6.97 12.63
C GLY A 909 -1.57 7.07 11.09
N ASP A 910 -0.69 7.83 10.45
CA ASP A 910 -0.54 7.81 8.98
C ASP A 910 0.28 6.59 8.57
N LEU A 911 -0.14 5.93 7.50
CA LEU A 911 0.69 4.99 6.76
C LEU A 911 1.51 5.78 5.75
N ALA A 912 2.83 5.61 5.83
CA ALA A 912 3.78 6.22 4.92
C ALA A 912 4.82 5.17 4.49
N ARG A 913 5.62 5.50 3.48
CA ARG A 913 6.82 4.75 3.10
C ARG A 913 7.95 5.69 2.74
N TYR A 914 9.18 5.26 2.97
CA TYR A 914 10.34 5.94 2.41
C TYR A 914 10.54 5.52 0.95
N ARG A 915 10.86 6.48 0.09
CA ARG A 915 11.44 6.26 -1.23
C ARG A 915 12.96 6.47 -1.15
N PRO A 916 13.73 6.00 -2.15
CA PRO A 916 15.15 6.31 -2.26
C PRO A 916 15.41 7.82 -2.13
N GLY A 917 16.50 8.17 -1.45
CA GLY A 917 16.83 9.57 -1.14
C GLY A 917 16.20 10.09 0.16
N GLY A 918 15.46 9.26 0.90
CA GLY A 918 14.87 9.66 2.18
C GLY A 918 13.59 10.48 2.03
N ILE A 919 12.94 10.38 0.88
CA ILE A 919 11.67 11.04 0.59
C ILE A 919 10.53 10.24 1.22
N LEU A 920 9.72 10.87 2.05
CA LEU A 920 8.52 10.30 2.63
C LEU A 920 7.34 10.45 1.67
N GLU A 921 6.66 9.34 1.41
CA GLU A 921 5.43 9.28 0.63
C GLU A 921 4.28 8.86 1.56
N PHE A 922 3.17 9.59 1.49
CA PHE A 922 1.95 9.24 2.20
C PHE A 922 1.20 8.15 1.44
N VAL A 923 0.83 7.08 2.14
CA VAL A 923 0.13 5.92 1.56
C VAL A 923 -1.34 5.92 1.98
N GLY A 924 -1.65 6.34 3.21
CA GLY A 924 -3.00 6.33 3.74
C GLY A 924 -3.03 6.45 5.26
N ARG A 925 -4.09 5.95 5.89
CA ARG A 925 -4.26 5.94 7.35
C ARG A 925 -4.28 4.50 7.88
N ALA A 926 -3.66 4.28 9.03
CA ALA A 926 -3.72 2.99 9.74
C ALA A 926 -5.02 2.82 10.54
N ASP A 927 -5.69 3.92 10.87
CA ASP A 927 -6.94 3.97 11.60
C ASP A 927 -8.13 4.36 10.69
N HIS A 928 -9.36 4.26 11.21
CA HIS A 928 -10.58 4.69 10.51
C HIS A 928 -10.75 6.22 10.45
N ARG A 929 -9.68 6.99 10.59
CA ARG A 929 -9.74 8.45 10.45
C ARG A 929 -9.63 8.80 9.00
N VAL A 930 -10.44 9.77 8.59
CA VAL A 930 -10.49 10.23 7.21
C VAL A 930 -10.21 11.73 7.17
N LYS A 931 -9.52 12.17 6.13
CA LYS A 931 -9.30 13.59 5.86
C LYS A 931 -10.26 13.97 4.75
N ILE A 932 -11.26 14.79 5.08
CA ILE A 932 -12.30 15.20 4.13
C ILE A 932 -12.30 16.72 4.10
N SER A 933 -11.97 17.28 2.93
CA SER A 933 -11.90 18.74 2.71
C SER A 933 -10.97 19.45 3.70
N GLY A 934 -9.84 18.82 4.08
CA GLY A 934 -8.89 19.36 5.06
C GLY A 934 -9.29 19.22 6.52
N TYR A 935 -10.49 18.70 6.83
CA TYR A 935 -10.90 18.40 8.20
C TYR A 935 -10.52 16.97 8.59
N ARG A 936 -9.96 16.83 9.79
CA ARG A 936 -9.69 15.53 10.40
C ARG A 936 -10.97 15.00 11.05
N ILE A 937 -11.61 14.04 10.41
CA ILE A 937 -12.88 13.46 10.87
C ILE A 937 -12.63 12.07 11.46
N GLU A 938 -13.13 11.89 12.68
CA GLU A 938 -13.19 10.60 13.36
C GLU A 938 -14.55 9.97 13.09
N LEU A 939 -14.61 8.90 12.29
CA LEU A 939 -15.87 8.23 11.96
C LEU A 939 -16.63 7.79 13.23
N GLY A 940 -15.90 7.40 14.28
CA GLY A 940 -16.48 7.06 15.59
C GLY A 940 -17.22 8.20 16.29
N GLU A 941 -16.81 9.46 16.10
CA GLU A 941 -17.49 10.63 16.68
C GLU A 941 -18.86 10.84 16.03
N VAL A 942 -18.91 10.67 14.70
CA VAL A 942 -20.15 10.71 13.91
C VAL A 942 -21.09 9.59 14.33
N GLU A 943 -20.57 8.38 14.50
CA GLU A 943 -21.32 7.20 14.95
C GLU A 943 -21.84 7.36 16.38
N ALA A 944 -21.06 7.97 17.27
CA ALA A 944 -21.47 8.23 18.65
C ALA A 944 -22.56 9.30 18.73
N ALA A 945 -22.51 10.34 17.88
CA ALA A 945 -23.57 11.34 17.78
C ALA A 945 -24.86 10.74 17.20
N LEU A 946 -24.76 9.93 16.13
CA LEU A 946 -25.90 9.21 15.56
C LEU A 946 -26.58 8.32 16.60
N ARG A 947 -25.81 7.54 17.37
CA ARG A 947 -26.34 6.66 18.43
C ARG A 947 -26.96 7.39 19.62
N ARG A 948 -26.72 8.69 19.79
CA ARG A 948 -27.37 9.51 20.84
C ARG A 948 -28.77 9.97 20.43
N LEU A 949 -29.13 9.88 19.15
CA LEU A 949 -30.45 10.29 18.68
C LEU A 949 -31.53 9.26 19.05
N PRO A 950 -32.69 9.69 19.57
CA PRO A 950 -33.80 8.79 19.88
C PRO A 950 -34.21 7.97 18.65
N GLY A 951 -34.34 6.65 18.83
CA GLY A 951 -34.74 5.72 17.76
C GLY A 951 -33.60 5.17 16.91
N VAL A 952 -32.35 5.64 17.09
CA VAL A 952 -31.17 5.03 16.46
C VAL A 952 -30.64 3.90 17.33
N ALA A 953 -30.50 2.72 16.74
CA ALA A 953 -30.03 1.54 17.44
C ALA A 953 -28.54 1.28 17.14
N GLU A 954 -28.15 1.38 15.87
CA GLU A 954 -26.76 1.24 15.41
C GLU A 954 -26.48 2.23 14.28
N ALA A 955 -25.23 2.66 14.19
CA ALA A 955 -24.79 3.55 13.12
C ALA A 955 -23.33 3.28 12.78
N VAL A 956 -23.00 3.33 11.49
CA VAL A 956 -21.65 3.14 10.95
C VAL A 956 -21.38 4.24 9.95
N ALA A 957 -20.33 5.04 10.19
CA ALA A 957 -19.87 6.05 9.26
C ALA A 957 -18.68 5.51 8.44
N VAL A 958 -18.58 5.92 7.18
CA VAL A 958 -17.53 5.55 6.23
C VAL A 958 -17.15 6.76 5.39
N ALA A 959 -15.95 6.76 4.81
CA ALA A 959 -15.65 7.62 3.66
C ALA A 959 -15.92 6.84 2.37
N LEU A 960 -16.59 7.48 1.42
CA LEU A 960 -16.76 6.98 0.06
C LEU A 960 -15.87 7.81 -0.86
N SER A 961 -15.25 7.15 -1.85
CA SER A 961 -14.53 7.84 -2.92
C SER A 961 -15.49 8.10 -4.08
N GLU A 962 -15.90 9.35 -4.25
CA GLU A 962 -16.78 9.81 -5.34
C GLU A 962 -15.99 10.74 -6.26
N ALA A 963 -15.84 10.38 -7.55
CA ALA A 963 -15.11 11.16 -8.55
C ALA A 963 -13.69 11.60 -8.13
N GLY A 964 -12.98 10.74 -7.38
CA GLY A 964 -11.62 11.01 -6.89
C GLY A 964 -11.53 11.86 -5.62
N ARG A 965 -12.63 12.10 -4.91
CA ARG A 965 -12.68 12.82 -3.63
C ARG A 965 -13.36 11.99 -2.54
N GLU A 966 -12.87 12.09 -1.31
CA GLU A 966 -13.52 11.43 -0.17
C GLU A 966 -14.72 12.23 0.35
N VAL A 967 -15.84 11.54 0.60
CA VAL A 967 -17.06 12.11 1.17
C VAL A 967 -17.55 11.27 2.35
N LEU A 968 -18.10 11.91 3.36
CA LEU A 968 -18.59 11.22 4.56
C LEU A 968 -19.99 10.63 4.31
N ALA A 969 -20.16 9.34 4.55
CA ALA A 969 -21.44 8.64 4.47
C ALA A 969 -21.71 7.86 5.76
N ALA A 970 -22.98 7.57 6.07
CA ALA A 970 -23.33 6.73 7.20
C ALA A 970 -24.56 5.85 6.92
N ALA A 971 -24.45 4.58 7.32
CA ALA A 971 -25.56 3.65 7.41
C ALA A 971 -26.12 3.67 8.84
N VAL A 972 -27.45 3.79 8.97
CA VAL A 972 -28.13 3.92 10.25
C VAL A 972 -29.23 2.87 10.36
N ARG A 973 -29.16 2.04 11.40
CA ARG A 973 -30.26 1.15 11.77
C ARG A 973 -31.13 1.84 12.81
N ALA A 974 -32.39 2.04 12.47
CA ALA A 974 -33.39 2.64 13.37
C ALA A 974 -34.32 1.56 13.93
N ASP A 975 -34.65 1.67 15.23
CA ASP A 975 -35.70 0.86 15.87
C ASP A 975 -37.08 1.54 15.74
N ASP A 976 -37.10 2.85 15.51
CA ASP A 976 -38.32 3.63 15.31
C ASP A 976 -38.61 3.82 13.81
N PRO A 977 -39.69 3.24 13.26
CA PRO A 977 -40.07 3.43 11.85
C PRO A 977 -40.53 4.87 11.52
N ALA A 978 -40.74 5.74 12.51
CA ALA A 978 -41.00 7.16 12.30
C ALA A 978 -39.73 8.00 12.10
N LEU A 979 -38.54 7.42 12.32
CA LEU A 979 -37.26 8.13 12.16
C LEU A 979 -36.96 8.34 10.66
N THR A 980 -36.71 9.58 10.27
CA THR A 980 -36.41 9.96 8.88
C THR A 980 -34.98 10.44 8.75
N VAL A 981 -34.42 10.36 7.54
CA VAL A 981 -33.10 10.93 7.23
C VAL A 981 -33.03 12.43 7.56
N THR A 982 -34.12 13.17 7.33
CA THR A 982 -34.23 14.58 7.72
C THR A 982 -34.13 14.76 9.23
N GLY A 983 -34.82 13.93 10.02
CA GLY A 983 -34.74 13.94 11.48
C GLY A 983 -33.33 13.62 12.01
N LEU A 984 -32.65 12.63 11.40
CA LEU A 984 -31.25 12.30 11.71
C LEU A 984 -30.31 13.47 11.45
N ARG A 985 -30.44 14.14 10.29
CA ARG A 985 -29.63 15.33 9.96
C ARG A 985 -29.84 16.46 10.95
N SER A 986 -31.10 16.77 11.29
CA SER A 986 -31.42 17.82 12.26
C SER A 986 -30.82 17.53 13.63
N GLY A 987 -30.95 16.28 14.12
CA GLY A 987 -30.36 15.89 15.39
C GLY A 987 -28.82 15.92 15.40
N LEU A 988 -28.18 15.51 14.29
CA LEU A 988 -26.72 15.62 14.18
C LEU A 988 -26.22 17.06 14.18
N ALA A 989 -26.96 17.98 13.55
CA ALA A 989 -26.60 19.41 13.51
C ALA A 989 -26.59 20.08 14.89
N GLU A 990 -27.27 19.51 15.89
CA GLU A 990 -27.22 19.99 17.28
C GLU A 990 -25.92 19.57 18.01
N ALA A 991 -25.32 18.44 17.61
CA ALA A 991 -24.19 17.81 18.31
C ALA A 991 -22.84 17.91 17.57
N LEU A 992 -22.87 18.02 16.25
CA LEU A 992 -21.69 17.97 15.38
C LEU A 992 -21.55 19.22 14.49
N PRO A 993 -20.32 19.64 14.16
CA PRO A 993 -20.07 20.62 13.11
C PRO A 993 -20.59 20.16 11.74
N GLU A 994 -20.93 21.12 10.86
CA GLU A 994 -21.49 20.86 9.52
C GLU A 994 -20.67 19.84 8.71
N HIS A 995 -19.33 19.95 8.71
CA HIS A 995 -18.44 19.06 7.95
C HIS A 995 -18.38 17.62 8.49
N MET A 996 -18.83 17.37 9.73
CA MET A 996 -18.92 16.02 10.32
C MET A 996 -20.31 15.39 10.14
N ILE A 997 -21.28 16.12 9.57
CA ILE A 997 -22.59 15.56 9.25
C ILE A 997 -22.46 14.79 7.93
N PRO A 998 -22.75 13.47 7.88
CA PRO A 998 -22.59 12.69 6.66
C PRO A 998 -23.36 13.29 5.48
N ARG A 999 -22.69 13.37 4.33
CA ARG A 999 -23.27 13.75 3.04
C ARG A 999 -24.33 12.74 2.60
N GLN A 1000 -24.13 11.47 2.91
CA GLN A 1000 -25.13 10.42 2.69
C GLN A 1000 -25.53 9.79 4.03
N LEU A 1001 -26.84 9.69 4.25
CA LEU A 1001 -27.43 9.02 5.40
C LEU A 1001 -28.45 8.03 4.86
N VAL A 1002 -28.17 6.74 5.03
CA VAL A 1002 -29.03 5.67 4.54
C VAL A 1002 -29.58 4.90 5.73
N LEU A 1003 -30.90 4.81 5.82
CA LEU A 1003 -31.56 3.94 6.78
C LEU A 1003 -31.49 2.50 6.27
N VAL A 1004 -30.87 1.62 7.04
CA VAL A 1004 -30.69 0.20 6.69
C VAL A 1004 -31.46 -0.70 7.66
N PRO A 1005 -32.00 -1.83 7.18
CA PRO A 1005 -32.70 -2.78 8.05
C PRO A 1005 -31.77 -3.46 9.06
N ALA A 1006 -30.48 -3.62 8.71
CA ALA A 1006 -29.44 -4.15 9.58
C ALA A 1006 -28.09 -3.55 9.20
N ILE A 1007 -27.16 -3.46 10.17
CA ILE A 1007 -25.75 -3.18 9.89
C ILE A 1007 -25.07 -4.52 9.55
N PRO A 1008 -24.33 -4.63 8.43
CA PRO A 1008 -23.51 -5.80 8.11
C PRO A 1008 -22.46 -6.09 9.20
N TYR A 1009 -22.36 -7.36 9.59
CA TYR A 1009 -21.34 -7.88 10.51
C TYR A 1009 -20.48 -8.95 9.82
N THR A 1010 -19.20 -9.01 10.16
CA THR A 1010 -18.29 -10.08 9.80
C THR A 1010 -18.71 -11.39 10.47
N VAL A 1011 -18.22 -12.52 9.96
CA VAL A 1011 -18.43 -13.85 10.56
C VAL A 1011 -17.94 -13.93 12.03
N SER A 1012 -17.00 -13.06 12.41
CA SER A 1012 -16.48 -12.91 13.78
C SER A 1012 -17.31 -11.99 14.68
N GLY A 1013 -18.45 -11.47 14.20
CA GLY A 1013 -19.36 -10.63 14.98
C GLY A 1013 -18.90 -9.18 15.15
N LYS A 1014 -17.95 -8.70 14.34
CA LYS A 1014 -17.55 -7.28 14.26
C LYS A 1014 -18.30 -6.60 13.12
N ILE A 1015 -18.46 -5.28 13.16
CA ILE A 1015 -19.08 -4.54 12.05
C ILE A 1015 -18.22 -4.70 10.78
N ASP A 1016 -18.84 -5.12 9.67
CA ASP A 1016 -18.18 -5.23 8.37
C ASP A 1016 -18.26 -3.88 7.63
N ARG A 1017 -17.31 -3.00 7.94
CA ARG A 1017 -17.23 -1.66 7.32
C ARG A 1017 -17.02 -1.71 5.81
N ARG A 1018 -16.37 -2.75 5.28
CA ARG A 1018 -16.18 -2.89 3.82
C ARG A 1018 -17.49 -3.20 3.13
N ALA A 1019 -18.29 -4.11 3.71
CA ALA A 1019 -19.64 -4.38 3.22
C ALA A 1019 -20.54 -3.15 3.32
N VAL A 1020 -20.50 -2.42 4.45
CA VAL A 1020 -21.21 -1.14 4.60
C VAL A 1020 -20.80 -0.11 3.54
N THR A 1021 -19.49 0.06 3.30
CA THR A 1021 -18.96 0.94 2.25
C THR A 1021 -19.46 0.54 0.87
N ALA A 1022 -19.45 -0.75 0.53
CA ALA A 1022 -19.91 -1.24 -0.76
C ALA A 1022 -21.42 -1.07 -0.96
N GLU A 1023 -22.24 -1.33 0.06
CA GLU A 1023 -23.69 -1.11 0.02
C GLU A 1023 -24.03 0.37 -0.13
N LEU A 1024 -23.36 1.24 0.63
CA LEU A 1024 -23.53 2.68 0.53
C LEU A 1024 -23.10 3.19 -0.86
N ALA A 1025 -21.97 2.71 -1.40
CA ALA A 1025 -21.52 3.05 -2.75
C ALA A 1025 -22.47 2.55 -3.85
N ALA A 1026 -23.05 1.35 -3.69
CA ALA A 1026 -24.01 0.79 -4.64
C ALA A 1026 -25.38 1.49 -4.61
N GLY A 1027 -25.80 2.00 -3.44
CA GLY A 1027 -27.03 2.77 -3.27
C GLY A 1027 -27.04 4.10 -4.03
N VAL A 1028 -25.87 4.69 -4.29
CA VAL A 1028 -25.70 5.93 -5.09
C VAL A 1028 -26.08 5.73 -6.56
N ALA A 1029 -25.84 4.53 -7.10
CA ALA A 1029 -26.16 4.21 -8.49
C ALA A 1029 -27.67 3.97 -8.74
N ALA A 1030 -28.49 3.90 -7.68
CA ALA A 1030 -29.84 3.36 -7.73
C ALA A 1030 -30.95 4.30 -7.20
N SER A 1031 -30.72 5.60 -7.00
CA SER A 1031 -31.81 6.49 -6.57
C SER A 1031 -32.79 6.79 -7.72
N ASP A 1032 -33.93 6.09 -7.68
CA ASP A 1032 -35.17 6.41 -8.40
C ASP A 1032 -35.60 7.86 -8.12
N GLY A 1033 -35.68 8.71 -9.16
CA GLY A 1033 -36.21 10.07 -8.99
C GLY A 1033 -36.01 11.09 -10.11
N TYR A 1034 -35.63 10.70 -11.34
CA TYR A 1034 -35.48 11.67 -12.43
C TYR A 1034 -36.81 12.35 -12.75
N ARG A 1035 -36.93 13.64 -12.37
CA ARG A 1035 -38.00 14.54 -12.82
C ARG A 1035 -37.43 15.54 -13.82
N GLU A 1036 -38.05 15.67 -14.98
CA GLU A 1036 -37.56 16.57 -16.03
C GLU A 1036 -37.67 18.07 -15.61
N PRO A 1037 -36.64 18.91 -15.85
CA PRO A 1037 -36.69 20.36 -15.66
C PRO A 1037 -37.80 20.99 -16.52
N ALA A 1038 -38.76 21.68 -15.90
CA ALA A 1038 -40.00 22.08 -16.55
C ALA A 1038 -39.98 23.50 -17.14
N THR A 1039 -39.27 24.45 -16.53
CA THR A 1039 -39.20 25.85 -16.99
C THR A 1039 -37.91 26.13 -17.77
N PRO A 1040 -37.86 27.18 -18.62
CA PRO A 1040 -36.63 27.61 -19.27
C PRO A 1040 -35.48 27.81 -18.27
N LEU A 1041 -35.73 28.50 -17.15
CA LEU A 1041 -34.74 28.69 -16.10
C LEU A 1041 -34.27 27.36 -15.49
N GLN A 1042 -35.18 26.42 -15.21
CA GLN A 1042 -34.79 25.09 -14.70
C GLN A 1042 -33.94 24.31 -15.71
N ARG A 1043 -34.27 24.36 -17.01
CA ARG A 1043 -33.49 23.69 -18.07
C ARG A 1043 -32.10 24.30 -18.23
N ALA A 1044 -31.99 25.63 -18.20
CA ALA A 1044 -30.70 26.31 -18.27
C ALA A 1044 -29.82 26.03 -17.05
N LEU A 1045 -30.40 26.06 -15.84
CA LEU A 1045 -29.69 25.69 -14.62
C LEU A 1045 -29.25 24.23 -14.63
N ALA A 1046 -30.11 23.30 -15.08
CA ALA A 1046 -29.75 21.90 -15.24
C ALA A 1046 -28.60 21.69 -16.23
N ALA A 1047 -28.60 22.42 -17.36
CA ALA A 1047 -27.53 22.36 -18.34
C ALA A 1047 -26.19 22.89 -17.79
N ILE A 1048 -26.21 24.05 -17.10
CA ILE A 1048 -25.03 24.61 -16.44
C ILE A 1048 -24.48 23.64 -15.38
N ILE A 1049 -25.37 23.03 -14.57
CA ILE A 1049 -24.98 22.07 -13.54
C ILE A 1049 -24.43 20.79 -14.18
N ALA A 1050 -25.05 20.27 -15.24
CA ALA A 1050 -24.57 19.10 -15.97
C ALA A 1050 -23.14 19.32 -16.52
N GLU A 1051 -22.89 20.48 -17.11
CA GLU A 1051 -21.56 20.87 -17.62
C GLU A 1051 -20.53 20.98 -16.49
N VAL A 1052 -20.90 21.61 -15.37
CA VAL A 1052 -20.01 21.77 -14.22
C VAL A 1052 -19.66 20.43 -13.57
N LEU A 1053 -20.62 19.52 -13.48
CA LEU A 1053 -20.45 18.23 -12.83
C LEU A 1053 -19.91 17.12 -13.76
N GLY A 1054 -19.87 17.36 -15.07
CA GLY A 1054 -19.55 16.34 -16.06
C GLY A 1054 -20.61 15.22 -16.10
N ALA A 1055 -21.86 15.55 -15.81
CA ALA A 1055 -22.97 14.59 -15.78
C ALA A 1055 -23.74 14.58 -17.11
N ASP A 1056 -24.12 13.40 -17.59
CA ASP A 1056 -24.89 13.25 -18.84
C ASP A 1056 -26.26 13.93 -18.78
N ARG A 1057 -26.89 13.96 -17.59
CA ARG A 1057 -28.23 14.52 -17.38
C ARG A 1057 -28.45 14.93 -15.93
N VAL A 1058 -29.17 16.03 -15.72
CA VAL A 1058 -29.57 16.55 -14.40
C VAL A 1058 -31.07 16.82 -14.38
N GLY A 1059 -31.78 16.20 -13.44
CA GLY A 1059 -33.20 16.38 -13.16
C GLY A 1059 -33.50 17.60 -12.29
N ALA A 1060 -34.78 17.98 -12.25
CA ALA A 1060 -35.29 19.14 -11.52
C ALA A 1060 -35.15 18.99 -10.00
N ASP A 1061 -35.32 17.76 -9.49
CA ASP A 1061 -35.21 17.44 -8.05
C ASP A 1061 -33.85 16.84 -7.69
N ASP A 1062 -32.94 16.72 -8.65
CA ASP A 1062 -31.63 16.15 -8.39
C ASP A 1062 -30.86 17.11 -7.48
N ASP A 1063 -30.36 16.56 -6.37
CA ASP A 1063 -29.56 17.31 -5.42
C ASP A 1063 -28.16 17.55 -6.04
N PHE A 1064 -27.80 18.82 -6.21
CA PHE A 1064 -26.52 19.29 -6.72
C PHE A 1064 -25.34 18.60 -6.03
N PHE A 1065 -25.44 18.39 -4.72
CA PHE A 1065 -24.44 17.70 -3.93
C PHE A 1065 -24.61 16.18 -3.96
N ALA A 1066 -25.77 15.61 -4.30
CA ALA A 1066 -25.85 14.15 -4.56
C ALA A 1066 -25.19 13.78 -5.90
N LEU A 1067 -25.24 14.68 -6.88
CA LEU A 1067 -24.66 14.50 -8.22
C LEU A 1067 -23.14 14.73 -8.29
N GLY A 1068 -22.44 14.79 -7.15
CA GLY A 1068 -20.99 15.02 -7.11
C GLY A 1068 -20.57 16.49 -6.96
N GLY A 1069 -21.50 17.44 -6.92
CA GLY A 1069 -21.19 18.86 -6.68
C GLY A 1069 -20.69 19.13 -5.25
N ASP A 1070 -19.63 19.92 -5.10
CA ASP A 1070 -19.10 20.38 -3.81
C ASP A 1070 -19.06 21.93 -3.76
N SER A 1071 -18.42 22.51 -2.75
CA SER A 1071 -18.29 23.97 -2.66
C SER A 1071 -17.48 24.59 -3.82
N VAL A 1072 -16.52 23.85 -4.39
CA VAL A 1072 -15.73 24.28 -5.55
C VAL A 1072 -16.62 24.34 -6.79
N LEU A 1073 -17.33 23.25 -7.05
CA LEU A 1073 -18.25 23.11 -8.19
C LEU A 1073 -19.46 24.03 -8.02
N ALA A 1074 -19.95 24.25 -6.81
CA ALA A 1074 -21.02 25.21 -6.53
C ALA A 1074 -20.58 26.63 -6.87
N THR A 1075 -19.33 26.98 -6.56
CA THR A 1075 -18.75 28.27 -6.96
C THR A 1075 -18.68 28.37 -8.49
N ALA A 1076 -18.16 27.34 -9.17
CA ALA A 1076 -18.10 27.30 -10.63
C ALA A 1076 -19.48 27.39 -11.29
N ALA A 1077 -20.49 26.75 -10.70
CA ALA A 1077 -21.88 26.83 -11.12
C ALA A 1077 -22.44 28.25 -10.93
N VAL A 1078 -22.25 28.87 -9.76
CA VAL A 1078 -22.69 30.25 -9.50
C VAL A 1078 -22.01 31.25 -10.44
N ALA A 1079 -20.72 31.09 -10.71
CA ALA A 1079 -20.01 31.94 -11.66
C ALA A 1079 -20.63 31.86 -13.06
N ARG A 1080 -20.92 30.65 -13.55
CA ARG A 1080 -21.61 30.44 -14.84
C ARG A 1080 -23.05 30.96 -14.81
N ILE A 1081 -23.79 30.76 -13.74
CA ILE A 1081 -25.16 31.29 -13.57
C ILE A 1081 -25.16 32.81 -13.66
N ARG A 1082 -24.24 33.49 -12.96
CA ARG A 1082 -24.10 34.95 -13.03
C ARG A 1082 -23.75 35.42 -14.43
N ALA A 1083 -22.83 34.72 -15.10
CA ALA A 1083 -22.36 35.09 -16.42
C ALA A 1083 -23.42 34.88 -17.51
N TRP A 1084 -24.07 33.72 -17.54
CA TRP A 1084 -24.96 33.31 -18.63
C TRP A 1084 -26.43 33.68 -18.40
N LEU A 1085 -26.88 33.69 -17.15
CA LEU A 1085 -28.29 33.97 -16.81
C LEU A 1085 -28.50 35.40 -16.31
N ASP A 1086 -27.45 36.23 -16.35
CA ASP A 1086 -27.44 37.62 -15.87
C ASP A 1086 -28.08 37.74 -14.47
N ALA A 1087 -27.72 36.82 -13.58
CA ALA A 1087 -28.27 36.70 -12.23
C ALA A 1087 -27.20 37.12 -11.18
N PRO A 1088 -26.84 38.42 -11.08
CA PRO A 1088 -25.71 38.87 -10.25
C PRO A 1088 -25.90 38.61 -8.76
N GLY A 1089 -27.15 38.48 -8.30
CA GLY A 1089 -27.51 38.18 -6.92
C GLY A 1089 -27.35 36.72 -6.51
N ALA A 1090 -27.14 35.78 -7.45
CA ALA A 1090 -26.96 34.37 -7.12
C ALA A 1090 -25.70 34.19 -6.28
N VAL A 1091 -25.77 33.51 -5.14
CA VAL A 1091 -24.61 33.22 -4.29
C VAL A 1091 -24.49 31.73 -4.03
N VAL A 1092 -23.29 31.24 -3.65
CA VAL A 1092 -23.07 29.83 -3.31
C VAL A 1092 -24.03 29.36 -2.20
N ALA A 1093 -24.33 30.25 -1.24
CA ALA A 1093 -25.30 30.00 -0.19
C ALA A 1093 -26.70 29.61 -0.72
N ASP A 1094 -27.09 30.08 -1.91
CA ASP A 1094 -28.39 29.72 -2.51
C ASP A 1094 -28.42 28.25 -2.92
N ILE A 1095 -27.34 27.73 -3.52
CA ILE A 1095 -27.20 26.30 -3.88
C ILE A 1095 -27.20 25.44 -2.61
N PHE A 1096 -26.46 25.84 -1.58
CA PHE A 1096 -26.45 25.14 -0.29
C PHE A 1096 -27.83 25.13 0.39
N ALA A 1097 -28.58 26.23 0.28
CA ALA A 1097 -29.88 26.36 0.91
C ALA A 1097 -30.99 25.58 0.17
N THR A 1098 -30.94 25.50 -1.17
CA THR A 1098 -32.02 24.90 -1.96
C THR A 1098 -31.71 23.49 -2.45
N ARG A 1099 -30.43 23.17 -2.62
CA ARG A 1099 -29.84 21.89 -3.02
C ARG A 1099 -30.25 21.34 -4.38
N THR A 1100 -31.40 21.73 -4.94
CA THR A 1100 -31.96 21.18 -6.19
C THR A 1100 -32.11 22.25 -7.27
N VAL A 1101 -32.18 21.83 -8.54
CA VAL A 1101 -32.43 22.74 -9.68
C VAL A 1101 -33.74 23.50 -9.52
N ALA A 1102 -34.82 22.81 -9.13
CA ALA A 1102 -36.13 23.42 -8.92
C ALA A 1102 -36.14 24.38 -7.73
N GLY A 1103 -35.46 24.02 -6.64
CA GLY A 1103 -35.31 24.89 -5.47
C GLY A 1103 -34.51 26.16 -5.79
N LEU A 1104 -33.39 26.01 -6.52
CA LEU A 1104 -32.56 27.14 -6.96
C LEU A 1104 -33.31 28.07 -7.91
N ALA A 1105 -33.99 27.51 -8.92
CA ALA A 1105 -34.81 28.28 -9.85
C ALA A 1105 -35.88 29.10 -9.12
N SER A 1106 -36.57 28.48 -8.16
CA SER A 1106 -37.61 29.15 -7.37
C SER A 1106 -37.05 30.31 -6.53
N ARG A 1107 -35.85 30.13 -5.95
CA ARG A 1107 -35.19 31.16 -5.15
C ARG A 1107 -34.71 32.34 -5.99
N LEU A 1108 -34.11 32.07 -7.15
CA LEU A 1108 -33.65 33.10 -8.08
C LEU A 1108 -34.84 33.88 -8.66
N ALA A 1109 -35.92 33.19 -9.05
CA ALA A 1109 -37.14 33.84 -9.53
C ALA A 1109 -37.80 34.71 -8.43
N ALA A 1110 -37.78 34.27 -7.17
CA ALA A 1110 -38.33 35.06 -6.05
C ALA A 1110 -37.50 36.31 -5.71
N ALA A 1111 -36.21 36.34 -6.08
CA ALA A 1111 -35.32 37.49 -5.89
C ALA A 1111 -35.39 38.49 -7.05
N GLU A 1112 -36.10 38.18 -8.13
CA GLU A 1112 -36.20 38.99 -9.35
C GLU A 1112 -37.40 39.95 -9.32
N ALA A 1113 -37.21 41.18 -9.79
CA ALA A 1113 -38.27 42.20 -9.79
C ALA A 1113 -39.23 42.05 -11.00
N ASP A 1114 -38.74 41.49 -12.10
CA ASP A 1114 -39.51 41.19 -13.31
C ASP A 1114 -39.73 39.66 -13.45
N PRO A 1115 -40.97 39.15 -13.24
CA PRO A 1115 -41.27 37.72 -13.15
C PRO A 1115 -40.98 36.89 -14.41
N GLY A 1116 -40.61 37.49 -15.54
CA GLY A 1116 -40.31 36.77 -16.79
C GLY A 1116 -38.87 36.92 -17.31
N ARG A 1117 -38.06 37.80 -16.70
CA ARG A 1117 -36.73 38.16 -17.22
C ARG A 1117 -35.77 36.97 -17.26
N LEU A 1118 -35.66 36.25 -16.14
CA LEU A 1118 -34.74 35.11 -16.02
C LEU A 1118 -35.11 33.96 -16.94
N ASP A 1119 -36.42 33.71 -17.15
CA ASP A 1119 -36.86 32.70 -18.13
C ASP A 1119 -36.53 33.13 -19.56
N ALA A 1120 -36.69 34.41 -19.93
CA ALA A 1120 -36.32 34.92 -21.26
C ALA A 1120 -34.80 34.84 -21.52
N VAL A 1121 -33.96 35.19 -20.53
CA VAL A 1121 -32.50 35.04 -20.66
C VAL A 1121 -32.10 33.57 -20.74
N ALA A 1122 -32.77 32.71 -19.97
CA ALA A 1122 -32.54 31.26 -20.03
C ALA A 1122 -32.93 30.65 -21.39
N GLU A 1123 -33.98 31.14 -22.05
CA GLU A 1123 -34.32 30.72 -23.42
C GLU A 1123 -33.21 31.07 -24.41
N VAL A 1124 -32.68 32.30 -24.35
CA VAL A 1124 -31.54 32.72 -25.18
C VAL A 1124 -30.30 31.86 -24.91
N TYR A 1125 -29.97 31.59 -23.64
CA TYR A 1125 -28.86 30.71 -23.29
C TYR A 1125 -29.03 29.29 -23.88
N LEU A 1126 -30.23 28.72 -23.78
CA LEU A 1126 -30.51 27.37 -24.30
C LEU A 1126 -30.45 27.32 -25.83
N GLU A 1127 -30.84 28.38 -26.52
CA GLU A 1127 -30.66 28.51 -27.98
C GLU A 1127 -29.17 28.60 -28.35
N VAL A 1128 -28.40 29.44 -27.65
CA VAL A 1128 -26.95 29.60 -27.88
C VAL A 1128 -26.18 28.31 -27.58
N ALA A 1129 -26.54 27.59 -26.51
CA ALA A 1129 -25.88 26.35 -26.12
C ALA A 1129 -26.07 25.18 -27.11
N GLN A 1130 -27.02 25.28 -28.05
CA GLN A 1130 -27.27 24.28 -29.09
C GLN A 1130 -26.63 24.62 -30.45
N LEU A 1131 -26.03 25.81 -30.60
CA LEU A 1131 -25.38 26.23 -31.83
C LEU A 1131 -23.93 25.74 -31.88
N ASP A 1132 -23.47 25.29 -33.05
CA ASP A 1132 -22.05 25.02 -33.26
C ASP A 1132 -21.24 26.33 -33.28
N SER A 1133 -19.93 26.24 -33.07
CA SER A 1133 -19.06 27.42 -32.98
C SER A 1133 -19.03 28.28 -34.25
N ALA A 1134 -19.43 27.73 -35.41
CA ALA A 1134 -19.53 28.48 -36.66
C ALA A 1134 -20.83 29.28 -36.75
N ALA A 1135 -21.95 28.71 -36.27
CA ALA A 1135 -23.25 29.37 -36.22
C ALA A 1135 -23.30 30.51 -35.21
N VAL A 1136 -22.59 30.39 -34.07
CA VAL A 1136 -22.46 31.48 -33.08
C VAL A 1136 -21.68 32.68 -33.65
N ALA A 1137 -20.64 32.43 -34.45
CA ALA A 1137 -19.86 33.47 -35.10
C ALA A 1137 -20.66 34.20 -36.20
N GLU A 1138 -21.54 33.49 -36.91
CA GLU A 1138 -22.42 34.05 -37.94
C GLU A 1138 -23.55 34.91 -37.32
N ALA A 1139 -24.16 34.46 -36.22
CA ALA A 1139 -25.18 35.21 -35.49
C ALA A 1139 -24.62 36.51 -34.86
N LEU A 1140 -23.39 36.50 -34.35
CA LEU A 1140 -22.74 37.71 -33.82
C LEU A 1140 -22.38 38.73 -34.90
N ALA A 1141 -22.26 38.32 -36.17
CA ALA A 1141 -21.99 39.21 -37.30
C ALA A 1141 -23.24 39.93 -37.82
N GLU A 1142 -24.45 39.46 -37.49
CA GLU A 1142 -25.71 40.10 -37.87
C GLU A 1142 -26.20 41.17 -36.86
N VAL A 1143 -25.54 41.30 -35.70
CA VAL A 1143 -25.95 42.19 -34.60
C VAL A 1143 -25.15 43.51 -34.54
N ASP A 1144 -24.34 43.81 -35.56
CA ASP A 1144 -23.65 45.10 -35.74
C ASP A 1144 -24.46 46.13 -36.57
#